data_AF-A0A963BGX7-F1
#
_entry.id   AF-A0A963BGX7-F1
#
_cell.length_a   1.000
_cell.length_b   1.000
_cell.length_c   1.000
_cell.angle_alpha   90.00
_cell.angle_beta   90.00
_cell.angle_gamma   90.00
#
_symmetry.space_group_name_H-M   'P 1'
#
loop_
_entity.id
_entity.type
_entity.pdbx_description
1 polymer ?
#
loop_
_entity_poly.entity_id
_entity_poly.type
_entity_poly.pdbx_seq_one_letter_code
_entity_poly.pdbx_strand_id
1 'polypeptide(L)'
;MTIDLPLLFLAALAYLSVLFLVALLADRGHLPPWISHHPLTYVLSLGVYATTWSYYGSVGFAASQGYNYLTIYLGVTIAFLLAPVLLMPLLRLVREYQLTSLADLFAFRFRSHTAGILVTVFMLVGTLPYLALQIRAVAGSAQVLTQQTSPQLIALGFCVTVSLFAMLFGARHISPREKHEGLVVAIAFESLVKLLALLAVGLFAVFGVFGSPVGLSNWLDTHPEALQRLYEPVREGPWLTLTFLAFGAAFLLPRQFHMAFAENLNPRALNIASWGFPLYLLLLNLAIPPILWAGNHLQLSTGADFYVLGITLQGAPSWLPVLVFIGGISAASAMMIVTTLALSSMCLNHLLLPARYPDIQVDLYRWLLWGRRILIGVIVGAGYAFFNILEQRQGLVQLGLISFIAIIQFLPGVIGVLYWPRATRWGFIAGLLGGMAVWAATLLVPLLARAGLTESHPEVDALQAASSMDQWGFATFLSLLVNGGAFALISLLTKQSPEERQAAGACCSEGLQLPRGTVSAVSAAQFESHLGGVLGKDAAATEVSRALDDLGLSYDESRPSELHRLRERLERNLSGLIGPQLAHIIMEQPQGPAPAVHIALGDTVRYMEERLEVSRNRLQGLAGELDALRRYHRQMLMELPLPVCSLGADGEVVIWNLAMERLSGVPRRDAVGRNPRTLASPWGAVIAEFAERRDAHLHKYRMETADGIHWLNLHKAAIDLQRADSALVPAGQIIIIEDLTDLQNLEAELAHAERLASIGRLAAGVAHEVGNPVTGIACLAQNLRDEDDPQVIRDSIHQILEQTKRISNIVQSLMTFSHGGGQGGHNERLNLCTVVDEAIRLVGLGRSRREVGIRNLCSSALPMNGNRPQLIQVLVNLLNNALDASQPGDEVLIHGVHQERHLLLDVVDQGSGIPESLRKRVFEPFFTTKEPGAGTGLGLPIVYRIVHEHGGNIELESANPGVRVILRFPAAIEQPILESVEP
;
A
#
# COMPACT_ATOMS: atom_id res chain seq x y z
N MET A 1 39.58 -25.19 33.80
CA MET A 1 38.61 -24.94 34.90
C MET A 1 37.43 -25.87 34.69
N THR A 2 37.02 -26.61 35.71
CA THR A 2 35.79 -27.43 35.68
C THR A 2 34.70 -26.67 36.42
N ILE A 3 33.54 -26.49 35.80
CA ILE A 3 32.39 -25.83 36.44
C ILE A 3 31.48 -26.92 37.00
N ASP A 4 30.98 -26.72 38.22
CA ASP A 4 30.08 -27.67 38.88
C ASP A 4 28.76 -27.82 38.12
N LEU A 5 28.32 -29.08 37.90
CA LEU A 5 27.07 -29.40 37.21
C LEU A 5 25.83 -28.74 37.86
N PRO A 6 25.67 -28.71 39.21
CA PRO A 6 24.56 -28.00 39.85
C PRO A 6 24.53 -26.51 39.54
N LEU A 7 25.69 -25.86 39.43
CA LEU A 7 25.78 -24.43 39.10
C LEU A 7 25.31 -24.17 37.67
N LEU A 8 25.72 -25.00 36.71
CA LEU A 8 25.26 -24.90 35.33
C LEU A 8 23.76 -25.15 35.21
N PHE A 9 23.23 -26.14 35.94
CA PHE A 9 21.80 -26.42 35.95
C PHE A 9 21.00 -25.27 36.58
N LEU A 10 21.48 -24.70 37.68
CA LEU A 10 20.87 -23.54 38.32
C LEU A 10 20.90 -22.31 37.40
N ALA A 11 22.02 -22.06 36.72
CA ALA A 11 22.15 -20.99 35.74
C ALA A 11 21.18 -21.16 34.57
N ALA A 12 21.04 -22.39 34.04
CA ALA A 12 20.09 -22.73 32.99
C ALA A 12 18.64 -22.48 33.43
N LEU A 13 18.27 -22.97 34.63
CA LEU A 13 16.93 -22.79 35.19
C LEU A 13 16.62 -21.33 35.46
N ALA A 14 17.57 -20.58 36.04
CA ALA A 14 17.43 -19.15 36.28
C ALA A 14 17.22 -18.39 34.96
N TYR A 15 18.00 -18.71 33.93
CA TYR A 15 17.86 -18.10 32.61
C TYR A 15 16.49 -18.37 31.97
N LEU A 16 16.04 -19.63 31.95
CA LEU A 16 14.72 -19.98 31.42
C LEU A 16 13.59 -19.30 32.24
N SER A 17 13.78 -19.14 33.54
CA SER A 17 12.84 -18.41 34.41
C SER A 17 12.79 -16.91 34.07
N VAL A 18 13.94 -16.30 33.71
CA VAL A 18 14.00 -14.92 33.22
C VAL A 18 13.25 -14.79 31.89
N LEU A 19 13.43 -15.71 30.95
CA LEU A 19 12.68 -15.71 29.69
C LEU A 19 11.17 -15.79 29.94
N PHE A 20 10.74 -16.65 30.87
CA PHE A 20 9.34 -16.74 31.30
C PHE A 20 8.84 -15.46 31.94
N LEU A 21 9.63 -14.82 32.79
CA LEU A 21 9.27 -13.53 33.39
C LEU A 21 9.10 -12.44 32.32
N VAL A 22 10.03 -12.35 31.37
CA VAL A 22 9.96 -11.39 30.26
C VAL A 22 8.67 -11.57 29.47
N ALA A 23 8.33 -12.81 29.13
CA ALA A 23 7.09 -13.11 28.44
C ALA A 23 5.84 -12.74 29.27
N LEU A 24 5.82 -13.11 30.56
CA LEU A 24 4.71 -12.80 31.45
C LEU A 24 4.50 -11.29 31.60
N LEU A 25 5.58 -10.51 31.65
CA LEU A 25 5.52 -9.06 31.72
C LEU A 25 5.00 -8.43 30.43
N ALA A 26 5.34 -9.01 29.26
CA ALA A 26 4.77 -8.59 27.99
C ALA A 26 3.28 -8.94 27.90
N ASP A 27 2.89 -10.18 28.21
CA ASP A 27 1.49 -10.63 28.14
C ASP A 27 0.57 -9.83 29.09
N ARG A 28 1.08 -9.42 30.26
CA ARG A 28 0.33 -8.58 31.21
C ARG A 28 0.29 -7.09 30.84
N GLY A 29 0.97 -6.67 29.77
CA GLY A 29 1.05 -5.26 29.37
C GLY A 29 1.88 -4.39 30.31
N HIS A 30 2.73 -4.98 31.16
CA HIS A 30 3.62 -4.24 32.06
C HIS A 30 4.85 -3.69 31.33
N LEU A 31 5.18 -4.25 30.16
CA LEU A 31 6.23 -3.70 29.29
C LEU A 31 5.69 -2.51 28.49
N PRO A 32 6.46 -1.42 28.36
CA PRO A 32 6.06 -0.29 27.54
C PRO A 32 5.73 -0.70 26.10
N PRO A 33 4.65 -0.18 25.51
CA PRO A 33 4.21 -0.56 24.16
C PRO A 33 5.24 -0.24 23.07
N TRP A 34 6.12 0.75 23.31
CA TRP A 34 7.21 1.08 22.39
C TRP A 34 8.28 -0.01 22.28
N ILE A 35 8.35 -0.95 23.25
CA ILE A 35 9.23 -2.13 23.19
C ILE A 35 8.49 -3.31 22.56
N SER A 36 7.30 -3.63 23.05
CA SER A 36 6.55 -4.83 22.60
C SER A 36 6.09 -4.72 21.14
N HIS A 37 5.74 -3.52 20.68
CA HIS A 37 5.25 -3.28 19.32
C HIS A 37 6.34 -2.74 18.37
N HIS A 38 7.60 -2.66 18.82
CA HIS A 38 8.67 -2.16 17.97
C HIS A 38 8.94 -3.13 16.80
N PRO A 39 9.15 -2.65 15.56
CA PRO A 39 9.47 -3.53 14.44
C PRO A 39 10.74 -4.37 14.66
N LEU A 40 11.74 -3.83 15.38
CA LEU A 40 12.96 -4.59 15.70
C LEU A 40 12.70 -5.80 16.60
N THR A 41 11.70 -5.76 17.47
CA THR A 41 11.31 -6.90 18.30
C THR A 41 10.88 -8.06 17.41
N TYR A 42 10.09 -7.78 16.38
CA TYR A 42 9.73 -8.78 15.37
C TYR A 42 10.96 -9.28 14.59
N VAL A 43 11.85 -8.40 14.14
CA VAL A 43 13.10 -8.79 13.45
C VAL A 43 13.96 -9.73 14.29
N LEU A 44 14.18 -9.39 15.56
CA LEU A 44 14.94 -10.21 16.50
C LEU A 44 14.21 -11.52 16.82
N SER A 45 12.88 -11.52 16.82
CA SER A 45 12.10 -12.75 17.03
C SER A 45 12.28 -13.78 15.90
N LEU A 46 12.58 -13.34 14.67
CA LEU A 46 12.96 -14.25 13.58
C LEU A 46 14.33 -14.92 13.84
N GLY A 47 15.10 -14.40 14.79
CA GLY A 47 16.34 -14.97 15.29
C GLY A 47 16.21 -16.37 15.92
N VAL A 48 15.00 -16.93 16.07
CA VAL A 48 14.79 -18.40 16.30
C VAL A 48 15.43 -19.24 15.19
N TYR A 49 15.67 -18.66 14.02
CA TYR A 49 16.42 -19.34 12.96
C TYR A 49 17.86 -19.68 13.41
N ALA A 50 18.50 -18.78 14.17
CA ALA A 50 19.84 -18.97 14.71
C ALA A 50 19.79 -19.89 15.93
N THR A 51 19.82 -21.19 15.66
CA THR A 51 19.76 -22.27 16.68
C THR A 51 21.15 -22.64 17.19
N THR A 52 21.27 -23.72 17.96
CA THR A 52 22.60 -24.26 18.34
C THR A 52 23.46 -24.62 17.14
N TRP A 53 22.84 -24.87 15.99
CA TRP A 53 23.54 -24.98 14.72
C TRP A 53 24.34 -23.71 14.39
N SER A 54 23.69 -22.55 14.47
CA SER A 54 24.33 -21.28 14.14
C SER A 54 25.33 -20.87 15.20
N TYR A 55 25.02 -21.18 16.46
CA TYR A 55 25.84 -20.80 17.60
C TYR A 55 27.10 -21.67 17.75
N TYR A 56 26.97 -23.00 17.70
CA TYR A 56 28.09 -23.95 17.84
C TYR A 56 28.51 -24.55 16.49
N GLY A 57 27.56 -25.13 15.76
CA GLY A 57 27.83 -25.87 14.52
C GLY A 57 28.45 -25.06 13.39
N SER A 58 28.29 -23.73 13.36
CA SER A 58 28.87 -22.89 12.29
C SER A 58 30.38 -22.80 12.35
N VAL A 59 30.98 -22.88 13.54
CA VAL A 59 32.44 -22.91 13.68
C VAL A 59 33.01 -24.22 13.16
N GLY A 60 32.40 -25.35 13.52
CA GLY A 60 32.82 -26.66 12.98
C GLY A 60 32.50 -26.83 11.50
N PHE A 61 31.43 -26.21 11.00
CA PHE A 61 31.14 -26.18 9.58
C PHE A 61 32.17 -25.34 8.81
N ALA A 62 32.55 -24.16 9.32
CA ALA A 62 33.63 -23.37 8.75
C ALA A 62 34.99 -24.11 8.79
N ALA A 63 35.25 -24.88 9.85
CA ALA A 63 36.47 -25.69 9.96
C ALA A 63 36.56 -26.81 8.90
N SER A 64 35.42 -27.43 8.57
CA SER A 64 35.37 -28.58 7.66
C SER A 64 35.09 -28.23 6.21
N GLN A 65 34.38 -27.12 5.96
CA GLN A 65 33.82 -26.76 4.66
C GLN A 65 34.12 -25.31 4.25
N GLY A 66 35.02 -24.63 4.98
CA GLY A 66 35.46 -23.29 4.63
C GLY A 66 34.29 -22.29 4.56
N TYR A 67 34.32 -21.35 3.62
CA TYR A 67 33.26 -20.35 3.43
C TYR A 67 31.91 -20.92 2.99
N ASN A 68 31.79 -22.22 2.67
CA ASN A 68 30.49 -22.83 2.40
C ASN A 68 29.54 -22.71 3.60
N TYR A 69 30.03 -22.48 4.83
CA TYR A 69 29.13 -22.23 5.96
C TYR A 69 28.23 -20.99 5.79
N LEU A 70 28.70 -19.98 5.03
CA LEU A 70 27.94 -18.77 4.77
C LEU A 70 26.71 -19.00 3.89
N THR A 71 26.68 -20.08 3.10
CA THR A 71 25.55 -20.36 2.19
C THR A 71 24.24 -20.54 2.95
N ILE A 72 24.31 -21.04 4.17
CA ILE A 72 23.13 -21.24 5.04
C ILE A 72 22.51 -19.90 5.40
N TYR A 73 23.32 -18.86 5.60
CA TYR A 73 22.84 -17.53 5.91
C TYR A 73 22.47 -16.73 4.66
N LEU A 74 23.19 -16.98 3.57
CA LEU A 74 22.91 -16.37 2.27
C LEU A 74 21.56 -16.81 1.72
N GLY A 75 21.21 -18.09 1.82
CA GLY A 75 19.91 -18.61 1.38
C GLY A 75 18.73 -17.91 2.07
N VAL A 76 18.83 -17.70 3.38
CA VAL A 76 17.84 -16.94 4.14
C VAL A 76 17.81 -15.47 3.73
N THR A 77 18.98 -14.87 3.51
CA THR A 77 19.09 -13.49 3.02
C THR A 77 18.37 -13.31 1.69
N ILE A 78 18.52 -14.28 0.76
CA ILE A 78 17.81 -14.29 -0.52
C ILE A 78 16.29 -14.41 -0.31
N ALA A 79 15.84 -15.28 0.60
CA ALA A 79 14.40 -15.43 0.89
C ALA A 79 13.76 -14.14 1.41
N PHE A 80 14.46 -13.40 2.27
CA PHE A 80 14.00 -12.12 2.80
C PHE A 80 14.15 -10.96 1.81
N LEU A 81 15.14 -11.01 0.92
CA LEU A 81 15.24 -10.07 -0.21
C LEU A 81 14.06 -10.25 -1.19
N LEU A 82 13.64 -11.50 -1.39
CA LEU A 82 12.45 -11.87 -2.18
C LEU A 82 11.13 -11.78 -1.41
N ALA A 83 11.11 -11.09 -0.25
CA ALA A 83 9.91 -10.94 0.56
C ALA A 83 8.69 -10.41 -0.21
N PRO A 84 8.78 -9.39 -1.11
CA PRO A 84 7.61 -8.89 -1.84
C PRO A 84 6.97 -9.95 -2.75
N VAL A 85 7.78 -10.85 -3.29
CA VAL A 85 7.36 -11.87 -4.25
C VAL A 85 6.89 -13.12 -3.51
N LEU A 86 7.57 -13.56 -2.45
CA LEU A 86 7.28 -14.85 -1.82
C LEU A 86 6.62 -14.72 -0.45
N LEU A 87 7.21 -13.94 0.47
CA LEU A 87 6.77 -13.88 1.86
C LEU A 87 5.50 -13.02 2.05
N MET A 88 5.36 -11.92 1.32
CA MET A 88 4.19 -11.03 1.43
C MET A 88 2.89 -11.68 0.91
N PRO A 89 2.87 -12.36 -0.25
CA PRO A 89 1.70 -13.13 -0.66
C PRO A 89 1.32 -14.22 0.33
N LEU A 90 2.29 -14.95 0.90
CA LEU A 90 2.03 -15.92 1.96
C LEU A 90 1.43 -15.27 3.20
N LEU A 91 2.01 -14.15 3.66
CA LEU A 91 1.49 -13.41 4.81
C LEU A 91 0.05 -12.93 4.58
N ARG A 92 -0.26 -12.46 3.35
CA ARG A 92 -1.63 -12.07 2.96
C ARG A 92 -2.59 -13.24 3.12
N LEU A 93 -2.28 -14.41 2.52
CA LEU A 93 -3.14 -15.60 2.60
C LEU A 93 -3.34 -16.10 4.02
N VAL A 94 -2.26 -16.17 4.81
CA VAL A 94 -2.30 -16.63 6.20
C VAL A 94 -3.20 -15.72 7.04
N ARG A 95 -3.18 -14.41 6.79
CA ARG A 95 -3.99 -13.44 7.53
C ARG A 95 -5.43 -13.35 7.05
N GLU A 96 -5.65 -13.33 5.75
CA GLU A 96 -6.97 -13.19 5.16
C GLU A 96 -7.83 -14.42 5.43
N TYR A 97 -7.27 -15.60 5.17
CA TYR A 97 -7.96 -16.88 5.39
C TYR A 97 -7.76 -17.44 6.78
N GLN A 98 -7.05 -16.70 7.64
CA GLN A 98 -6.84 -17.09 9.03
C GLN A 98 -6.33 -18.54 9.07
N LEU A 99 -5.11 -18.73 8.57
CA LEU A 99 -4.40 -20.00 8.57
C LEU A 99 -3.32 -19.92 9.64
N THR A 100 -2.99 -21.03 10.32
CA THR A 100 -2.01 -21.00 11.43
C THR A 100 -0.74 -21.79 11.14
N SER A 101 -0.78 -22.64 10.13
CA SER A 101 0.31 -23.52 9.77
C SER A 101 0.40 -23.75 8.26
N LEU A 102 1.53 -24.30 7.83
CA LEU A 102 1.77 -24.68 6.45
C LEU A 102 0.86 -25.85 6.01
N ALA A 103 0.46 -26.73 6.95
CA ALA A 103 -0.54 -27.76 6.68
C ALA A 103 -1.92 -27.17 6.40
N ASP A 104 -2.32 -26.12 7.13
CA ASP A 104 -3.58 -25.41 6.88
C ASP A 104 -3.59 -24.76 5.49
N LEU A 105 -2.45 -24.19 5.07
CA LEU A 105 -2.30 -23.59 3.74
C LEU A 105 -2.56 -24.58 2.62
N PHE A 106 -1.99 -25.79 2.72
CA PHE A 106 -2.21 -26.82 1.71
C PHE A 106 -3.61 -27.45 1.80
N ALA A 107 -4.11 -27.70 3.01
CA ALA A 107 -5.47 -28.21 3.20
C ALA A 107 -6.53 -27.24 2.64
N PHE A 108 -6.30 -25.93 2.79
CA PHE A 108 -7.12 -24.86 2.23
C PHE A 108 -7.04 -24.83 0.69
N ARG A 109 -5.83 -24.70 0.13
CA ARG A 109 -5.62 -24.55 -1.33
C ARG A 109 -6.11 -25.76 -2.13
N PHE A 110 -5.94 -26.96 -1.61
CA PHE A 110 -6.28 -28.22 -2.29
C PHE A 110 -7.62 -28.82 -1.82
N ARG A 111 -8.34 -28.14 -0.92
CA ARG A 111 -9.61 -28.61 -0.32
C ARG A 111 -9.55 -30.09 0.06
N SER A 112 -8.48 -30.44 0.77
CA SER A 112 -8.12 -31.83 1.04
C SER A 112 -7.58 -31.98 2.46
N HIS A 113 -8.33 -32.72 3.27
CA HIS A 113 -7.90 -33.07 4.62
C HIS A 113 -6.64 -33.97 4.60
N THR A 114 -6.57 -34.90 3.64
CA THR A 114 -5.42 -35.80 3.49
C THR A 114 -4.13 -35.05 3.16
N ALA A 115 -4.19 -33.94 2.42
CA ALA A 115 -3.04 -33.07 2.20
C ALA A 115 -2.51 -32.48 3.53
N GLY A 116 -3.41 -32.00 4.40
CA GLY A 116 -3.06 -31.48 5.73
C GLY A 116 -2.44 -32.53 6.66
N ILE A 117 -3.01 -33.75 6.69
CA ILE A 117 -2.46 -34.90 7.43
C ILE A 117 -1.03 -35.20 6.97
N LEU A 118 -0.84 -35.42 5.66
CA LEU A 118 0.46 -35.84 5.12
C LEU A 118 1.55 -34.80 5.39
N VAL A 119 1.23 -33.51 5.21
CA VAL A 119 2.16 -32.42 5.50
C VAL A 119 2.53 -32.40 6.98
N THR A 120 1.56 -32.62 7.87
CA THR A 120 1.80 -32.66 9.32
C THR A 120 2.69 -33.84 9.72
N VAL A 121 2.40 -35.04 9.22
CA VAL A 121 3.19 -36.25 9.51
C VAL A 121 4.63 -36.09 9.00
N PHE A 122 4.81 -35.64 7.76
CA PHE A 122 6.15 -35.47 7.20
C PHE A 122 6.92 -34.30 7.84
N MET A 123 6.25 -33.22 8.24
CA MET A 123 6.86 -32.15 9.04
C MET A 123 7.34 -32.69 10.40
N LEU A 124 6.53 -33.52 11.06
CA LEU A 124 6.89 -34.14 12.33
C LEU A 124 8.13 -35.04 12.16
N VAL A 125 8.10 -35.97 11.22
CA VAL A 125 9.23 -36.90 10.97
C VAL A 125 10.48 -36.15 10.53
N GLY A 126 10.35 -35.21 9.59
CA GLY A 126 11.47 -34.45 9.04
C GLY A 126 12.16 -33.54 10.06
N THR A 127 11.47 -33.13 11.14
CA THR A 127 12.05 -32.26 12.19
C THR A 127 12.70 -33.02 13.34
N LEU A 128 12.49 -34.34 13.48
CA LEU A 128 13.08 -35.15 14.56
C LEU A 128 14.62 -35.11 14.59
N PRO A 129 15.36 -35.28 13.47
CA PRO A 129 16.82 -35.16 13.49
C PRO A 129 17.29 -33.78 13.97
N TYR A 130 16.55 -32.73 13.62
CA TYR A 130 16.84 -31.37 14.05
C TYR A 130 16.57 -31.14 15.54
N LEU A 131 15.53 -31.76 16.11
CA LEU A 131 15.30 -31.74 17.57
C LEU A 131 16.41 -32.48 18.31
N ALA A 132 16.80 -33.66 17.84
CA ALA A 132 17.91 -34.44 18.40
C ALA A 132 19.24 -33.67 18.36
N LEU A 133 19.49 -32.92 17.29
CA LEU A 133 20.62 -31.99 17.18
C LEU A 133 20.64 -30.96 18.32
N GLN A 134 19.49 -30.34 18.65
CA GLN A 134 19.44 -29.33 19.73
C GLN A 134 19.82 -29.95 21.08
N ILE A 135 19.26 -31.13 21.38
CA ILE A 135 19.52 -31.88 22.61
C ILE A 135 21.02 -32.22 22.70
N ARG A 136 21.60 -32.69 21.59
CA ARG A 136 23.01 -33.06 21.53
C ARG A 136 23.95 -31.87 21.74
N ALA A 137 23.65 -30.72 21.15
CA ALA A 137 24.46 -29.53 21.31
C ALA A 137 24.51 -29.06 22.78
N VAL A 138 23.36 -29.09 23.48
CA VAL A 138 23.30 -28.75 24.90
C VAL A 138 24.06 -29.77 25.75
N ALA A 139 23.80 -31.07 25.54
CA ALA A 139 24.49 -32.13 26.28
C ALA A 139 26.02 -32.09 26.07
N GLY A 140 26.48 -31.87 24.83
CA GLY A 140 27.89 -31.75 24.49
C GLY A 140 28.54 -30.51 25.11
N SER A 141 27.87 -29.34 25.08
CA SER A 141 28.39 -28.12 25.71
C SER A 141 28.55 -28.26 27.23
N ALA A 142 27.60 -28.92 27.90
CA ALA A 142 27.70 -29.20 29.33
C ALA A 142 28.81 -30.21 29.65
N GLN A 143 29.01 -31.22 28.80
CA GLN A 143 30.09 -32.19 28.94
C GLN A 143 31.47 -31.52 28.86
N VAL A 144 31.64 -30.56 27.94
CA VAL A 144 32.89 -29.79 27.81
C VAL A 144 33.22 -28.98 29.08
N LEU A 145 32.21 -28.49 29.81
CA LEU A 145 32.40 -27.68 31.03
C LEU A 145 32.57 -28.51 32.31
N THR A 146 31.84 -29.61 32.42
CA THR A 146 31.75 -30.41 33.66
C THR A 146 32.72 -31.58 33.67
N GLN A 147 33.15 -32.06 32.50
CA GLN A 147 33.91 -33.31 32.32
C GLN A 147 33.25 -34.54 32.97
N GLN A 148 31.93 -34.49 33.26
CA GLN A 148 31.20 -35.60 33.89
C GLN A 148 30.63 -36.60 32.87
N THR A 149 30.31 -37.81 33.37
CA THR A 149 30.33 -39.07 32.61
C THR A 149 29.05 -39.44 31.86
N SER A 150 27.89 -38.79 32.06
CA SER A 150 26.63 -39.20 31.39
C SER A 150 25.91 -38.08 30.62
N PRO A 151 26.22 -37.91 29.32
CA PRO A 151 25.51 -36.98 28.42
C PRO A 151 23.99 -37.19 28.40
N GLN A 152 23.54 -38.42 28.64
CA GLN A 152 22.12 -38.80 28.65
C GLN A 152 21.33 -38.15 29.78
N LEU A 153 21.88 -38.06 31.01
CA LEU A 153 21.17 -37.45 32.13
C LEU A 153 20.99 -35.94 31.92
N ILE A 154 22.02 -35.28 31.38
CA ILE A 154 21.96 -33.85 31.04
C ILE A 154 20.90 -33.61 29.95
N ALA A 155 20.93 -34.42 28.89
CA ALA A 155 19.95 -34.37 27.81
C ALA A 155 18.51 -34.58 28.32
N LEU A 156 18.29 -35.57 29.20
CA LEU A 156 16.99 -35.85 29.80
C LEU A 156 16.50 -34.68 30.66
N GLY A 157 17.35 -34.16 31.55
CA GLY A 157 17.03 -33.01 32.40
C GLY A 157 16.67 -31.76 31.58
N PHE A 158 17.40 -31.51 30.49
CA PHE A 158 17.08 -30.45 29.55
C PHE A 158 15.72 -30.66 28.86
N CYS A 159 15.44 -31.87 28.37
CA CYS A 159 14.16 -32.20 27.72
C CYS A 159 12.96 -32.04 28.66
N VAL A 160 13.08 -32.50 29.92
CA VAL A 160 12.04 -32.34 30.95
C VAL A 160 11.80 -30.86 31.22
N THR A 161 12.88 -30.09 31.42
CA THR A 161 12.81 -28.66 31.70
C THR A 161 12.13 -27.91 30.54
N VAL A 162 12.58 -28.12 29.31
CA VAL A 162 12.00 -27.45 28.14
C VAL A 162 10.56 -27.89 27.88
N SER A 163 10.21 -29.16 28.12
CA SER A 163 8.82 -29.62 28.00
C SER A 163 7.91 -28.92 29.01
N LEU A 164 8.36 -28.77 30.26
CA LEU A 164 7.61 -28.06 31.29
C LEU A 164 7.42 -26.58 30.93
N PHE A 165 8.48 -25.91 30.49
CA PHE A 165 8.38 -24.52 30.00
C PHE A 165 7.45 -24.42 28.79
N ALA A 166 7.59 -25.29 27.78
CA ALA A 166 6.72 -25.30 26.60
C ALA A 166 5.24 -25.54 26.96
N MET A 167 4.95 -26.38 27.96
CA MET A 167 3.58 -26.56 28.47
C MET A 167 3.06 -25.34 29.24
N LEU A 168 3.91 -24.68 30.05
CA LEU A 168 3.54 -23.47 30.80
C LEU A 168 3.28 -22.27 29.87
N PHE A 169 4.06 -22.14 28.81
CA PHE A 169 3.92 -21.10 27.80
C PHE A 169 2.79 -21.40 26.81
N GLY A 170 2.81 -22.59 26.22
CA GLY A 170 2.01 -22.95 25.05
C GLY A 170 0.62 -23.52 25.34
N ALA A 171 0.36 -23.97 26.57
CA ALA A 171 -0.94 -24.53 26.96
C ALA A 171 -1.64 -23.68 28.04
N ARG A 172 -1.33 -22.39 28.10
CA ARG A 172 -2.05 -21.40 28.92
C ARG A 172 -3.19 -20.74 28.15
N HIS A 173 -3.04 -20.63 26.83
CA HIS A 173 -4.00 -20.07 25.88
C HIS A 173 -4.36 -21.16 24.85
N ILE A 174 -5.66 -21.44 24.68
CA ILE A 174 -6.13 -22.52 23.79
C ILE A 174 -6.19 -22.06 22.35
N SER A 175 -6.58 -20.80 22.13
CA SER A 175 -6.60 -20.24 20.80
C SER A 175 -5.15 -20.08 20.31
N PRO A 176 -4.76 -20.70 19.18
CA PRO A 176 -3.47 -20.45 18.53
C PRO A 176 -3.32 -19.01 18.00
N ARG A 177 -4.27 -18.11 18.34
CA ARG A 177 -4.40 -16.73 17.87
C ARG A 177 -4.60 -15.70 18.97
N GLU A 178 -4.64 -16.09 20.24
CA GLU A 178 -4.26 -15.12 21.27
C GLU A 178 -2.78 -14.85 21.04
N LYS A 179 -2.52 -13.73 20.36
CA LYS A 179 -1.19 -13.31 19.93
C LYS A 179 -0.24 -13.46 21.11
N HIS A 180 0.78 -14.30 20.96
CA HIS A 180 1.74 -14.53 22.03
C HIS A 180 2.75 -13.36 22.02
N GLU A 181 2.30 -12.15 22.34
CA GLU A 181 3.17 -10.98 22.42
C GLU A 181 4.34 -11.25 23.37
N GLY A 182 4.09 -11.95 24.49
CA GLY A 182 5.11 -12.44 25.40
C GLY A 182 6.10 -13.41 24.78
N LEU A 183 5.65 -14.35 23.94
CA LEU A 183 6.55 -15.30 23.26
C LEU A 183 7.46 -14.57 22.27
N VAL A 184 6.90 -13.68 21.45
CA VAL A 184 7.67 -12.89 20.46
C VAL A 184 8.75 -12.04 21.14
N VAL A 185 8.39 -11.36 22.24
CA VAL A 185 9.33 -10.53 23.02
C VAL A 185 10.40 -11.37 23.71
N ALA A 186 10.03 -12.50 24.32
CA ALA A 186 10.99 -13.38 24.98
C ALA A 186 12.03 -13.94 23.99
N ILE A 187 11.58 -14.35 22.81
CA ILE A 187 12.46 -14.80 21.74
C ILE A 187 13.37 -13.66 21.24
N ALA A 188 12.83 -12.45 21.07
CA ALA A 188 13.63 -11.31 20.65
C ALA A 188 14.76 -10.99 21.66
N PHE A 189 14.43 -11.02 22.96
CA PHE A 189 15.40 -10.88 24.03
C PHE A 189 16.43 -12.01 24.00
N GLU A 190 15.99 -13.24 23.80
CA GLU A 190 16.85 -14.41 23.67
C GLU A 190 17.85 -14.27 22.51
N SER A 191 17.38 -13.85 21.33
CA SER A 191 18.21 -13.64 20.14
C SER A 191 19.23 -12.52 20.32
N LEU A 192 18.91 -11.50 21.12
CA LEU A 192 19.87 -10.48 21.53
C LEU A 192 20.96 -11.06 22.45
N VAL A 193 20.59 -11.88 23.43
CA VAL A 193 21.55 -12.57 24.32
C VAL A 193 22.53 -13.42 23.51
N LYS A 194 22.06 -14.19 22.52
CA LYS A 194 22.93 -14.98 21.62
C LYS A 194 23.92 -14.11 20.87
N LEU A 195 23.43 -13.02 20.29
CA LEU A 195 24.26 -12.11 19.51
C LEU A 195 25.36 -11.49 20.37
N LEU A 196 24.99 -10.96 21.55
CA LEU A 196 25.95 -10.37 22.48
C LEU A 196 26.96 -11.39 22.99
N ALA A 197 26.53 -12.61 23.33
CA ALA A 197 27.42 -13.66 23.77
C ALA A 197 28.43 -14.06 22.67
N LEU A 198 27.96 -14.27 21.43
CA LEU A 198 28.83 -14.66 20.33
C LEU A 198 29.81 -13.55 19.93
N LEU A 199 29.35 -12.28 19.89
CA LEU A 199 30.22 -11.13 19.65
C LEU A 199 31.24 -10.93 20.76
N ALA A 200 30.86 -11.12 22.03
CA ALA A 200 31.79 -11.05 23.16
C ALA A 200 32.91 -12.11 23.04
N VAL A 201 32.56 -13.33 22.62
CA VAL A 201 33.57 -14.38 22.35
C VAL A 201 34.42 -14.04 21.13
N GLY A 202 33.84 -13.49 20.06
CA GLY A 202 34.60 -13.03 18.89
C GLY A 202 35.59 -11.93 19.25
N LEU A 203 35.19 -10.96 20.09
CA LEU A 203 36.08 -9.94 20.63
C LEU A 203 37.16 -10.55 21.54
N PHE A 204 36.81 -11.50 22.40
CA PHE A 204 37.78 -12.21 23.23
C PHE A 204 38.77 -13.03 22.37
N ALA A 205 38.33 -13.61 21.25
CA ALA A 205 39.23 -14.28 20.32
C ALA A 205 40.28 -13.29 19.77
N VAL A 206 39.87 -12.11 19.31
CA VAL A 206 40.78 -11.11 18.75
C VAL A 206 41.69 -10.46 19.81
N PHE A 207 41.14 -10.02 20.93
CA PHE A 207 41.87 -9.25 21.94
C PHE A 207 42.43 -10.08 23.09
N GLY A 208 41.74 -11.16 23.48
CA GLY A 208 42.15 -12.04 24.56
C GLY A 208 43.13 -13.13 24.12
N VAL A 209 42.91 -13.75 22.96
CA VAL A 209 43.78 -14.82 22.45
C VAL A 209 44.91 -14.27 21.59
N PHE A 210 44.61 -13.40 20.61
CA PHE A 210 45.63 -12.81 19.73
C PHE A 210 46.21 -11.49 20.25
N GLY A 211 45.69 -10.93 21.35
CA GLY A 211 46.16 -9.68 21.97
C GLY A 211 45.73 -8.40 21.24
N SER A 212 45.62 -8.40 19.91
CA SER A 212 45.16 -7.27 19.11
C SER A 212 44.74 -7.69 17.69
N PRO A 213 44.02 -6.84 16.92
CA PRO A 213 43.75 -7.07 15.51
C PRO A 213 45.03 -7.25 14.67
N VAL A 214 46.12 -6.56 15.04
CA VAL A 214 47.43 -6.71 14.42
C VAL A 214 48.04 -8.07 14.74
N GLY A 215 47.88 -8.57 15.97
CA GLY A 215 48.29 -9.91 16.37
C GLY A 215 47.60 -11.01 15.57
N LEU A 216 46.29 -10.85 15.32
CA LEU A 216 45.55 -11.75 14.44
C LEU A 216 46.08 -11.70 12.99
N SER A 217 46.32 -10.50 12.45
CA SER A 217 46.89 -10.33 11.10
C SER A 217 48.24 -11.02 10.97
N ASN A 218 49.14 -10.80 11.94
CA ASN A 218 50.46 -11.44 11.96
C ASN A 218 50.37 -12.97 12.03
N TRP A 219 49.41 -13.50 12.78
CA TRP A 219 49.19 -14.95 12.83
C TRP A 219 48.68 -15.49 11.49
N LEU A 220 47.79 -14.79 10.81
CA LEU A 220 47.32 -15.17 9.48
C LEU A 220 48.43 -15.10 8.42
N ASP A 221 49.30 -14.09 8.49
CA ASP A 221 50.44 -13.95 7.57
C ASP A 221 51.45 -15.10 7.73
N THR A 222 51.60 -15.63 8.95
CA THR A 222 52.45 -16.78 9.26
C THR A 222 51.78 -18.13 9.02
N HIS A 223 50.44 -18.17 8.93
CA HIS A 223 49.65 -19.37 8.67
C HIS A 223 48.70 -19.17 7.47
N PRO A 224 49.22 -18.93 6.26
CA PRO A 224 48.40 -18.68 5.07
C PRO A 224 47.47 -19.85 4.73
N GLU A 225 47.85 -21.07 5.13
CA GLU A 225 47.04 -22.28 5.07
C GLU A 225 45.69 -22.15 5.81
N ALA A 226 45.62 -21.41 6.91
CA ALA A 226 44.37 -21.21 7.66
C ALA A 226 43.36 -20.39 6.86
N LEU A 227 43.84 -19.45 6.04
CA LEU A 227 43.02 -18.67 5.13
C LEU A 227 42.68 -19.50 3.88
N GLN A 228 43.65 -20.23 3.31
CA GLN A 228 43.43 -21.09 2.14
C GLN A 228 42.36 -22.16 2.40
N ARG A 229 42.36 -22.82 3.57
CA ARG A 229 41.34 -23.80 3.97
C ARG A 229 39.92 -23.23 3.96
N LEU A 230 39.73 -21.91 4.15
CA LEU A 230 38.41 -21.28 4.03
C LEU A 230 37.99 -21.10 2.57
N TYR A 231 38.92 -20.84 1.65
CA TYR A 231 38.62 -20.58 0.24
C TYR A 231 38.50 -21.84 -0.62
N GLU A 232 39.26 -22.88 -0.31
CA GLU A 232 39.37 -24.12 -1.08
C GLU A 232 38.01 -24.79 -1.37
N PRO A 233 37.09 -24.94 -0.40
CA PRO A 233 35.83 -25.65 -0.62
C PRO A 233 34.78 -24.88 -1.44
N VAL A 234 35.00 -23.59 -1.74
CA VAL A 234 34.02 -22.75 -2.45
C VAL A 234 33.92 -23.10 -3.94
N ARG A 235 35.00 -23.62 -4.52
CA ARG A 235 35.05 -23.92 -5.98
C ARG A 235 34.44 -25.26 -6.35
N GLU A 236 34.48 -26.22 -5.44
CA GLU A 236 34.08 -27.62 -5.70
C GLU A 236 32.95 -28.11 -4.77
N GLY A 237 32.61 -27.34 -3.73
CA GLY A 237 31.60 -27.72 -2.76
C GLY A 237 30.15 -27.48 -3.22
N PRO A 238 29.16 -28.01 -2.48
CA PRO A 238 27.73 -27.93 -2.81
C PRO A 238 27.12 -26.56 -2.52
N TRP A 239 27.77 -25.49 -2.96
CA TRP A 239 27.39 -24.10 -2.68
C TRP A 239 25.93 -23.81 -3.04
N LEU A 240 25.54 -24.21 -4.25
CA LEU A 240 24.19 -24.02 -4.76
C LEU A 240 23.16 -24.81 -3.94
N THR A 241 23.44 -26.08 -3.68
CA THR A 241 22.55 -26.97 -2.91
C THR A 241 22.30 -26.39 -1.52
N LEU A 242 23.35 -26.03 -0.79
CA LEU A 242 23.22 -25.52 0.58
C LEU A 242 22.50 -24.18 0.64
N THR A 243 22.80 -23.27 -0.31
CA THR A 243 22.10 -21.98 -0.43
C THR A 243 20.60 -22.21 -0.67
N PHE A 244 20.26 -23.14 -1.57
CA PHE A 244 18.88 -23.44 -1.92
C PHE A 244 18.10 -24.12 -0.79
N LEU A 245 18.73 -25.05 -0.06
CA LEU A 245 18.14 -25.68 1.12
C LEU A 245 17.84 -24.63 2.20
N ALA A 246 18.78 -23.72 2.45
CA ALA A 246 18.58 -22.67 3.44
C ALA A 246 17.54 -21.63 3.02
N PHE A 247 17.44 -21.34 1.73
CA PHE A 247 16.36 -20.51 1.17
C PHE A 247 14.98 -21.06 1.52
N GLY A 248 14.74 -22.36 1.31
CA GLY A 248 13.46 -22.96 1.72
C GLY A 248 13.28 -23.04 3.24
N ALA A 249 14.34 -23.37 3.97
CA ALA A 249 14.31 -23.44 5.43
C ALA A 249 13.91 -22.09 6.08
N ALA A 250 14.17 -20.97 5.42
CA ALA A 250 13.84 -19.63 5.90
C ALA A 250 12.35 -19.43 6.21
N PHE A 251 11.44 -20.15 5.55
CA PHE A 251 9.99 -19.99 5.73
C PHE A 251 9.18 -21.29 5.76
N LEU A 252 9.74 -22.42 5.31
CA LEU A 252 9.03 -23.72 5.29
C LEU A 252 9.11 -24.47 6.61
N LEU A 253 10.12 -24.17 7.44
CA LEU A 253 10.26 -24.77 8.77
C LEU A 253 9.03 -24.42 9.64
N PRO A 254 8.45 -25.37 10.41
CA PRO A 254 7.21 -25.11 11.15
C PRO A 254 7.33 -23.89 12.07
N ARG A 255 8.47 -23.77 12.77
CA ARG A 255 8.77 -22.61 13.63
C ARG A 255 8.90 -21.30 12.86
N GLN A 256 9.52 -21.34 11.67
CA GLN A 256 9.78 -20.15 10.88
C GLN A 256 8.49 -19.67 10.24
N PHE A 257 7.70 -20.59 9.69
CA PHE A 257 6.36 -20.30 9.21
C PHE A 257 5.49 -19.69 10.30
N HIS A 258 5.49 -20.29 11.50
CA HIS A 258 4.71 -19.81 12.63
C HIS A 258 5.15 -18.40 13.08
N MET A 259 6.46 -18.17 13.28
CA MET A 259 6.98 -16.85 13.69
C MET A 259 6.84 -15.78 12.59
N ALA A 260 7.10 -16.13 11.33
CA ALA A 260 7.06 -15.19 10.22
C ALA A 260 5.63 -14.76 9.87
N PHE A 261 4.66 -15.66 9.98
CA PHE A 261 3.30 -15.40 9.48
C PHE A 261 2.22 -15.44 10.56
N ALA A 262 2.19 -16.48 11.41
CA ALA A 262 1.11 -16.65 12.40
C ALA A 262 1.24 -15.67 13.57
N GLU A 263 2.45 -15.44 14.07
CA GLU A 263 2.73 -14.53 15.20
C GLU A 263 3.09 -13.10 14.77
N ASN A 264 2.96 -12.79 13.48
CA ASN A 264 3.26 -11.45 12.98
C ASN A 264 2.16 -10.46 13.38
N LEU A 265 2.45 -9.57 14.33
CA LEU A 265 1.53 -8.57 14.85
C LEU A 265 1.22 -7.42 13.86
N ASN A 266 2.19 -7.04 13.02
CA ASN A 266 2.11 -5.86 12.15
C ASN A 266 2.65 -6.20 10.74
N PRO A 267 1.81 -6.15 9.69
CA PRO A 267 2.25 -6.57 8.35
C PRO A 267 3.38 -5.70 7.79
N ARG A 268 3.52 -4.45 8.27
CA ARG A 268 4.64 -3.57 7.91
C ARG A 268 5.97 -4.03 8.51
N ALA A 269 5.96 -4.83 9.58
CA ALA A 269 7.17 -5.32 10.21
C ALA A 269 7.95 -6.29 9.31
N LEU A 270 7.27 -7.03 8.41
CA LEU A 270 7.93 -7.91 7.45
C LEU A 270 8.77 -7.11 6.43
N ASN A 271 8.36 -5.89 6.08
CA ASN A 271 9.14 -5.01 5.20
C ASN A 271 10.47 -4.60 5.87
N ILE A 272 10.45 -4.31 7.17
CA ILE A 272 11.67 -3.98 7.91
C ILE A 272 12.53 -5.24 8.12
N ALA A 273 11.89 -6.39 8.37
CA ALA A 273 12.57 -7.67 8.49
C ALA A 273 13.33 -8.09 7.21
N SER A 274 12.89 -7.63 6.03
CA SER A 274 13.55 -7.92 4.74
C SER A 274 15.04 -7.57 4.71
N TRP A 275 15.46 -6.52 5.44
CA TRP A 275 16.87 -6.12 5.58
C TRP A 275 17.41 -6.29 7.01
N GLY A 276 16.57 -6.09 8.02
CA GLY A 276 17.00 -6.17 9.42
C GLY A 276 17.42 -7.57 9.84
N PHE A 277 16.74 -8.60 9.32
CA PHE A 277 17.07 -9.99 9.65
C PHE A 277 18.36 -10.48 8.97
N PRO A 278 18.61 -10.19 7.67
CA PRO A 278 19.93 -10.38 7.08
C PRO A 278 21.07 -9.68 7.84
N LEU A 279 20.85 -8.46 8.33
CA LEU A 279 21.85 -7.75 9.15
C LEU A 279 22.14 -8.50 10.46
N TYR A 280 21.11 -9.00 11.14
CA TYR A 280 21.28 -9.84 12.33
C TYR A 280 22.13 -11.08 12.05
N LEU A 281 21.87 -11.79 10.94
CA LEU A 281 22.66 -12.95 10.54
C LEU A 281 24.11 -12.57 10.19
N LEU A 282 24.33 -11.44 9.53
CA LEU A 282 25.68 -10.95 9.22
C LEU A 282 26.49 -10.72 10.50
N LEU A 283 25.89 -10.07 11.50
CA LEU A 283 26.58 -9.79 12.77
C LEU A 283 26.94 -11.07 13.53
N LEU A 284 26.09 -12.10 13.52
CA LEU A 284 26.43 -13.40 14.10
C LEU A 284 27.63 -14.04 13.39
N ASN A 285 27.67 -13.98 12.06
CA ASN A 285 28.72 -14.63 11.27
C ASN A 285 30.08 -13.92 11.33
N LEU A 286 30.11 -12.63 11.65
CA LEU A 286 31.36 -11.88 11.78
C LEU A 286 32.30 -12.46 12.86
N ALA A 287 31.74 -13.04 13.92
CA ALA A 287 32.49 -13.65 15.01
C ALA A 287 33.06 -15.04 14.68
N ILE A 288 32.54 -15.73 13.66
CA ILE A 288 32.84 -17.15 13.41
C ILE A 288 34.32 -17.38 12.99
N PRO A 289 34.87 -16.68 11.97
CA PRO A 289 36.27 -16.90 11.57
C PRO A 289 37.29 -16.58 12.68
N PRO A 290 37.19 -15.44 13.42
CA PRO A 290 38.07 -15.18 14.55
C PRO A 290 38.05 -16.28 15.62
N ILE A 291 36.88 -16.82 15.94
CA ILE A 291 36.74 -17.91 16.92
C ILE A 291 37.39 -19.19 16.40
N LEU A 292 37.19 -19.54 15.13
CA LEU A 292 37.80 -20.69 14.49
C LEU A 292 39.34 -20.62 14.57
N TRP A 293 39.90 -19.48 14.16
CA TRP A 293 41.35 -19.27 14.17
C TRP A 293 41.93 -19.26 15.59
N ALA A 294 41.23 -18.67 16.56
CA ALA A 294 41.64 -18.72 17.95
C ALA A 294 41.68 -20.15 18.50
N GLY A 295 40.68 -20.98 18.16
CA GLY A 295 40.68 -22.40 18.54
C GLY A 295 41.84 -23.19 17.94
N ASN A 296 42.18 -22.91 16.67
CA ASN A 296 43.35 -23.50 16.00
C ASN A 296 44.66 -23.02 16.62
N HIS A 297 44.80 -21.72 16.92
CA HIS A 297 45.97 -21.15 17.58
C HIS A 297 46.22 -21.76 18.96
N LEU A 298 45.16 -21.98 19.74
CA LEU A 298 45.23 -22.63 21.05
C LEU A 298 45.33 -24.17 20.98
N GLN A 299 45.27 -24.76 19.77
CA GLN A 299 45.34 -26.21 19.53
C GLN A 299 44.39 -27.00 20.44
N LEU A 300 43.14 -26.55 20.54
CA LEU A 300 42.16 -27.16 21.42
C LEU A 300 41.87 -28.62 21.04
N SER A 301 41.82 -29.51 22.03
CA SER A 301 41.48 -30.93 21.87
C SER A 301 39.98 -31.20 21.70
N THR A 302 39.14 -30.18 21.89
CA THR A 302 37.69 -30.26 21.67
C THR A 302 37.38 -30.20 20.17
N GLY A 303 36.26 -30.79 19.74
CA GLY A 303 35.83 -30.64 18.35
C GLY A 303 35.54 -29.18 17.99
N ALA A 304 35.79 -28.80 16.74
CA ALA A 304 35.62 -27.42 16.26
C ALA A 304 34.21 -26.84 16.48
N ASP A 305 33.18 -27.70 16.52
CA ASP A 305 31.80 -27.34 16.90
C ASP A 305 31.73 -26.62 18.26
N PHE A 306 32.63 -26.93 19.19
CA PHE A 306 32.62 -26.38 20.56
C PHE A 306 33.74 -25.37 20.80
N TYR A 307 34.45 -24.90 19.76
CA TYR A 307 35.51 -23.88 19.92
C TYR A 307 35.01 -22.59 20.56
N VAL A 308 33.76 -22.18 20.28
CA VAL A 308 33.12 -21.02 20.95
C VAL A 308 33.21 -21.12 22.47
N LEU A 309 33.10 -22.33 23.02
CA LEU A 309 33.21 -22.60 24.45
C LEU A 309 34.65 -22.90 24.85
N GLY A 310 35.35 -23.71 24.06
CA GLY A 310 36.71 -24.16 24.34
C GLY A 310 37.72 -23.03 24.51
N ILE A 311 37.65 -21.98 23.67
CA ILE A 311 38.57 -20.82 23.79
C ILE A 311 38.37 -20.07 25.10
N THR A 312 37.14 -20.06 25.64
CA THR A 312 36.84 -19.33 26.88
C THR A 312 37.35 -20.06 28.12
N LEU A 313 37.67 -21.35 28.01
CA LEU A 313 38.24 -22.13 29.11
C LEU A 313 39.73 -21.85 29.35
N GLN A 314 40.40 -21.15 28.42
CA GLN A 314 41.81 -20.79 28.51
C GLN A 314 41.96 -19.26 28.59
N GLY A 315 42.22 -18.75 29.79
CA GLY A 315 42.60 -17.34 30.00
C GLY A 315 41.45 -16.32 29.96
N ALA A 316 40.19 -16.74 29.77
CA ALA A 316 39.04 -15.83 29.83
C ALA A 316 38.57 -15.56 31.27
N PRO A 317 37.87 -14.44 31.51
CA PRO A 317 37.16 -14.20 32.77
C PRO A 317 36.15 -15.31 33.08
N SER A 318 35.98 -15.64 34.36
CA SER A 318 35.13 -16.74 34.84
C SER A 318 33.65 -16.65 34.42
N TRP A 319 33.15 -15.45 34.09
CA TRP A 319 31.78 -15.24 33.63
C TRP A 319 31.57 -15.60 32.15
N LEU A 320 32.61 -15.54 31.31
CA LEU A 320 32.47 -15.69 29.86
C LEU A 320 32.07 -17.12 29.45
N PRO A 321 32.67 -18.21 29.97
CA PRO A 321 32.22 -19.57 29.66
C PRO A 321 30.75 -19.83 30.03
N VAL A 322 30.31 -19.26 31.16
CA VAL A 322 28.91 -19.37 31.62
C VAL A 322 27.98 -18.59 30.69
N LEU A 323 28.35 -17.39 30.26
CA LEU A 323 27.58 -16.62 29.28
C LEU A 323 27.44 -17.37 27.96
N VAL A 324 28.52 -18.01 27.49
CA VAL A 324 28.50 -18.81 26.26
C VAL A 324 27.58 -20.00 26.38
N PHE A 325 27.66 -20.71 27.51
CA PHE A 325 26.78 -21.83 27.82
C PHE A 325 25.30 -21.42 27.84
N ILE A 326 25.00 -20.28 28.48
CA ILE A 326 23.65 -19.68 28.47
C ILE A 326 23.22 -19.37 27.03
N GLY A 327 24.09 -18.79 26.20
CA GLY A 327 23.81 -18.54 24.77
C GLY A 327 23.51 -19.82 23.98
N GLY A 328 24.16 -20.94 24.31
CA GLY A 328 23.88 -22.25 23.73
C GLY A 328 22.54 -22.84 24.17
N ILE A 329 22.23 -22.81 25.48
CA ILE A 329 20.92 -23.26 26.01
C ILE A 329 19.80 -22.43 25.43
N SER A 330 19.99 -21.11 25.44
CA SER A 330 19.14 -20.11 24.81
C SER A 330 18.80 -20.54 23.39
N ALA A 331 19.80 -20.70 22.52
CA ALA A 331 19.60 -21.13 21.13
C ALA A 331 18.87 -22.47 20.95
N ALA A 332 19.08 -23.43 21.86
CA ALA A 332 18.36 -24.71 21.85
C ALA A 332 16.91 -24.58 22.33
N SER A 333 16.68 -23.80 23.37
CA SER A 333 15.41 -23.73 24.09
C SER A 333 14.31 -23.06 23.26
N ALA A 334 14.49 -21.85 22.72
CA ALA A 334 13.46 -21.26 21.83
C ALA A 334 13.19 -22.16 20.63
N MET A 335 14.24 -22.73 20.03
CA MET A 335 14.10 -23.64 18.91
C MET A 335 13.16 -24.81 19.25
N MET A 336 13.40 -25.50 20.37
CA MET A 336 12.56 -26.61 20.79
C MET A 336 11.15 -26.17 21.20
N ILE A 337 11.02 -25.07 21.95
CA ILE A 337 9.72 -24.56 22.43
C ILE A 337 8.82 -24.17 21.25
N VAL A 338 9.29 -23.31 20.35
CA VAL A 338 8.47 -22.80 19.24
C VAL A 338 8.14 -23.92 18.24
N THR A 339 9.08 -24.83 17.98
CA THR A 339 8.85 -25.94 17.05
C THR A 339 7.84 -26.93 17.59
N THR A 340 7.95 -27.30 18.88
CA THR A 340 6.99 -28.21 19.53
C THR A 340 5.61 -27.56 19.67
N LEU A 341 5.56 -26.23 19.89
CA LEU A 341 4.31 -25.49 19.90
C LEU A 341 3.61 -25.49 18.54
N ALA A 342 4.35 -25.20 17.46
CA ALA A 342 3.83 -25.22 16.10
C ALA A 342 3.38 -26.63 15.69
N LEU A 343 4.22 -27.65 15.93
CA LEU A 343 3.91 -29.04 15.60
C LEU A 343 2.74 -29.59 16.44
N SER A 344 2.66 -29.28 17.73
CA SER A 344 1.53 -29.74 18.57
C SER A 344 0.21 -29.16 18.08
N SER A 345 0.19 -27.90 17.65
CA SER A 345 -1.00 -27.28 17.04
C SER A 345 -1.38 -27.96 15.72
N MET A 346 -0.40 -28.25 14.86
CA MET A 346 -0.64 -28.97 13.60
C MET A 346 -1.18 -30.39 13.84
N CYS A 347 -0.57 -31.13 14.76
CA CYS A 347 -1.00 -32.47 15.14
C CYS A 347 -2.39 -32.47 15.77
N LEU A 348 -2.70 -31.49 16.62
CA LEU A 348 -4.03 -31.34 17.21
C LEU A 348 -5.08 -31.17 16.11
N ASN A 349 -4.84 -30.26 15.17
CA ASN A 349 -5.79 -29.90 14.12
C ASN A 349 -5.98 -30.98 13.05
N HIS A 350 -4.89 -31.60 12.58
CA HIS A 350 -4.94 -32.51 11.43
C HIS A 350 -4.89 -33.99 11.81
N LEU A 351 -4.41 -34.36 13.00
CA LEU A 351 -4.30 -35.77 13.40
C LEU A 351 -5.30 -36.13 14.49
N LEU A 352 -5.38 -35.33 15.56
CA LEU A 352 -6.10 -35.70 16.78
C LEU A 352 -7.60 -35.38 16.69
N LEU A 353 -7.96 -34.16 16.27
CA LEU A 353 -9.35 -33.74 16.08
C LEU A 353 -10.14 -34.64 15.09
N PRO A 354 -9.59 -35.01 13.92
CA PRO A 354 -10.30 -35.85 12.95
C PRO A 354 -10.41 -37.31 13.39
N ALA A 355 -9.47 -37.80 14.19
CA ALA A 355 -9.43 -39.20 14.62
C ALA A 355 -10.39 -39.50 15.78
N ARG A 356 -10.63 -38.54 16.68
CA ARG A 356 -11.49 -38.75 17.85
C ARG A 356 -12.12 -37.43 18.29
N TYR A 357 -13.39 -37.25 17.99
CA TYR A 357 -14.18 -36.17 18.57
C TYR A 357 -14.57 -36.55 20.01
N PRO A 358 -14.36 -35.67 21.01
CA PRO A 358 -14.84 -35.93 22.36
C PRO A 358 -16.37 -35.92 22.41
N ASP A 359 -16.96 -36.74 23.29
CA ASP A 359 -18.40 -36.70 23.59
C ASP A 359 -18.80 -35.33 24.15
N ILE A 360 -20.01 -34.86 23.82
CA ILE A 360 -20.54 -33.51 24.20
C ILE A 360 -20.50 -33.25 25.72
N GLN A 361 -20.48 -34.29 26.54
CA GLN A 361 -20.43 -34.17 28.00
C GLN A 361 -19.03 -33.83 28.54
N VAL A 362 -17.99 -33.88 27.71
CA VAL A 362 -16.63 -33.52 28.10
C VAL A 362 -16.40 -32.05 27.79
N ASP A 363 -15.83 -31.34 28.77
CA ASP A 363 -15.36 -29.96 28.59
C ASP A 363 -14.29 -29.92 27.46
N LEU A 364 -14.75 -29.59 26.24
CA LEU A 364 -13.96 -29.57 25.00
C LEU A 364 -12.71 -28.70 25.18
N TYR A 365 -12.85 -27.59 25.89
CA TYR A 365 -11.76 -26.66 26.20
C TYR A 365 -10.66 -27.38 26.98
N ARG A 366 -11.01 -28.04 28.08
CA ARG A 366 -10.05 -28.79 28.91
C ARG A 366 -9.41 -29.94 28.14
N TRP A 367 -10.15 -30.62 27.28
CA TRP A 367 -9.64 -31.72 26.46
C TRP A 367 -8.60 -31.26 25.44
N LEU A 368 -8.87 -30.17 24.71
CA LEU A 368 -7.93 -29.59 23.75
C LEU A 368 -6.62 -29.14 24.42
N LEU A 369 -6.73 -28.53 25.60
CA LEU A 369 -5.59 -28.05 26.35
C LEU A 369 -4.67 -29.18 26.81
N TRP A 370 -5.24 -30.25 27.39
CA TRP A 370 -4.48 -31.43 27.78
C TRP A 370 -3.95 -32.21 26.57
N GLY A 371 -4.72 -32.29 25.48
CA GLY A 371 -4.27 -32.86 24.22
C GLY A 371 -3.01 -32.16 23.71
N ARG A 372 -2.98 -30.82 23.73
CA ARG A 372 -1.79 -30.03 23.36
C ARG A 372 -0.59 -30.30 24.29
N ARG A 373 -0.80 -30.35 25.61
CA ARG A 373 0.28 -30.64 26.59
C ARG A 373 0.89 -32.03 26.39
N ILE A 374 0.06 -33.03 26.17
CA ILE A 374 0.49 -34.41 25.90
C ILE A 374 1.28 -34.44 24.59
N LEU A 375 0.79 -33.80 23.53
CA LEU A 375 1.49 -33.73 22.25
C LEU A 375 2.87 -33.06 22.37
N ILE A 376 2.99 -31.96 23.13
CA ILE A 376 4.30 -31.33 23.39
C ILE A 376 5.26 -32.34 24.03
N GLY A 377 4.83 -33.05 25.09
CA GLY A 377 5.64 -34.07 25.75
C GLY A 377 6.04 -35.22 24.83
N VAL A 378 5.12 -35.69 23.99
CA VAL A 378 5.37 -36.76 23.01
C VAL A 378 6.38 -36.32 21.94
N ILE A 379 6.26 -35.10 21.41
CA ILE A 379 7.17 -34.59 20.37
C ILE A 379 8.59 -34.42 20.92
N VAL A 380 8.74 -33.82 22.11
CA VAL A 380 10.07 -33.69 22.75
C VAL A 380 10.63 -35.07 23.11
N GLY A 381 9.79 -35.97 23.63
CA GLY A 381 10.16 -37.35 23.92
C GLY A 381 10.64 -38.12 22.68
N ALA A 382 9.98 -37.93 21.54
CA ALA A 382 10.40 -38.52 20.26
C ALA A 382 11.76 -37.95 19.80
N GLY A 383 12.00 -36.65 19.96
CA GLY A 383 13.30 -36.03 19.71
C GLY A 383 14.41 -36.60 20.60
N TYR A 384 14.12 -36.83 21.89
CA TYR A 384 15.04 -37.47 22.83
C TYR A 384 15.29 -38.95 22.51
N ALA A 385 14.26 -39.70 22.11
CA ALA A 385 14.41 -41.08 21.64
C ALA A 385 15.32 -41.14 20.40
N PHE A 386 15.11 -40.23 19.44
CA PHE A 386 15.96 -40.13 18.25
C PHE A 386 17.41 -39.77 18.61
N PHE A 387 17.62 -38.88 19.57
CA PHE A 387 18.96 -38.58 20.11
C PHE A 387 19.66 -39.81 20.71
N ASN A 388 18.94 -40.72 21.38
CA ASN A 388 19.53 -41.93 21.95
C ASN A 388 19.82 -43.00 20.89
N ILE A 389 19.01 -43.08 19.83
CA ILE A 389 19.20 -44.02 18.72
C ILE A 389 20.45 -43.66 17.92
N LEU A 390 20.71 -42.37 17.73
CA LEU A 390 21.87 -41.91 16.97
C LEU A 390 23.16 -42.07 17.76
N GLU A 391 24.16 -42.77 17.19
CA GLU A 391 25.49 -42.85 17.79
C GLU A 391 26.11 -41.45 18.00
N GLN A 392 26.84 -41.29 19.10
CA GLN A 392 27.48 -40.02 19.51
C GLN A 392 28.54 -39.47 18.54
N ARG A 393 28.80 -40.12 17.39
CA ARG A 393 29.92 -39.81 16.48
C ARG A 393 29.56 -38.96 15.25
N GLN A 394 28.30 -38.69 14.95
CA GLN A 394 27.95 -37.90 13.75
C GLN A 394 28.24 -36.41 13.93
N GLY A 395 28.46 -35.61 12.88
CA GLY A 395 28.60 -34.15 13.06
C GLY A 395 27.27 -33.48 13.41
N LEU A 396 27.28 -32.39 14.21
CA LEU A 396 26.06 -31.58 14.45
C LEU A 396 25.44 -31.11 13.13
N VAL A 397 26.31 -30.81 12.15
CA VAL A 397 25.93 -30.33 10.83
C VAL A 397 25.10 -31.35 10.02
N GLN A 398 25.35 -32.65 10.19
CA GLN A 398 24.71 -33.63 9.31
C GLN A 398 23.22 -33.79 9.62
N LEU A 399 22.86 -33.79 10.91
CA LEU A 399 21.47 -33.93 11.36
C LEU A 399 20.59 -32.77 10.88
N GLY A 400 21.14 -31.56 10.83
CA GLY A 400 20.37 -30.40 10.36
C GLY A 400 20.12 -30.42 8.85
N LEU A 401 21.09 -30.85 8.04
CA LEU A 401 20.92 -30.98 6.59
C LEU A 401 19.85 -32.02 6.22
N ILE A 402 19.83 -33.17 6.90
CA ILE A 402 18.81 -34.21 6.68
C ILE A 402 17.40 -33.63 6.87
N SER A 403 17.21 -32.82 7.92
CA SER A 403 15.94 -32.14 8.15
C SER A 403 15.63 -31.06 7.11
N PHE A 404 16.62 -30.25 6.69
CA PHE A 404 16.39 -29.22 5.67
C PHE A 404 15.97 -29.84 4.32
N ILE A 405 16.54 -30.98 3.94
CA ILE A 405 16.17 -31.71 2.71
C ILE A 405 14.77 -32.34 2.84
N ALA A 406 14.32 -32.71 4.03
CA ALA A 406 12.94 -33.14 4.25
C ALA A 406 11.96 -31.97 4.04
N ILE A 407 12.30 -30.79 4.55
CA ILE A 407 11.40 -29.63 4.56
C ILE A 407 11.35 -28.92 3.20
N ILE A 408 12.45 -28.90 2.44
CA ILE A 408 12.45 -28.30 1.09
C ILE A 408 11.44 -28.97 0.14
N GLN A 409 11.01 -30.22 0.42
CA GLN A 409 9.99 -30.92 -0.35
C GLN A 409 8.62 -30.21 -0.34
N PHE A 410 8.37 -29.30 0.60
CA PHE A 410 7.15 -28.50 0.60
C PHE A 410 7.23 -27.29 -0.35
N LEU A 411 8.42 -26.94 -0.85
CA LEU A 411 8.65 -25.78 -1.71
C LEU A 411 7.86 -25.84 -3.03
N PRO A 412 7.85 -26.95 -3.80
CA PRO A 412 7.06 -27.03 -5.02
C PRO A 412 5.57 -26.79 -4.75
N GLY A 413 5.07 -27.30 -3.63
CA GLY A 413 3.69 -27.05 -3.18
C GLY A 413 3.42 -25.58 -2.94
N VAL A 414 4.30 -24.88 -2.18
CA VAL A 414 4.14 -23.45 -1.89
C VAL A 414 4.14 -22.61 -3.17
N ILE A 415 5.05 -22.90 -4.10
CA ILE A 415 5.06 -22.25 -5.42
C ILE A 415 3.73 -22.54 -6.15
N GLY A 416 3.23 -23.77 -6.07
CA GLY A 416 1.94 -24.16 -6.64
C GLY A 416 0.74 -23.42 -6.03
N VAL A 417 0.78 -23.11 -4.72
CA VAL A 417 -0.26 -22.31 -4.05
C VAL A 417 -0.29 -20.89 -4.61
N LEU A 418 0.87 -20.26 -4.72
CA LEU A 418 0.97 -18.84 -5.08
C LEU A 418 0.82 -18.59 -6.57
N TYR A 419 1.43 -19.43 -7.41
CA TYR A 419 1.67 -19.13 -8.82
C TYR A 419 1.03 -20.10 -9.81
N TRP A 420 0.47 -21.22 -9.35
CA TRP A 420 -0.10 -22.23 -10.24
C TRP A 420 -1.60 -22.45 -10.03
N PRO A 421 -2.46 -21.68 -10.72
CA PRO A 421 -3.90 -21.83 -10.61
C PRO A 421 -4.43 -23.21 -10.99
N ARG A 422 -3.74 -23.95 -11.87
CA ARG A 422 -4.14 -25.28 -12.39
C ARG A 422 -3.64 -26.47 -11.56
N ALA A 423 -2.88 -26.26 -10.49
CA ALA A 423 -2.40 -27.36 -9.63
C ALA A 423 -3.56 -28.10 -8.93
N THR A 424 -3.48 -29.44 -8.84
CA THR A 424 -4.52 -30.31 -8.25
C THR A 424 -4.06 -30.98 -6.95
N ARG A 425 -5.00 -31.42 -6.09
CA ARG A 425 -4.67 -32.16 -4.86
C ARG A 425 -3.90 -33.46 -5.12
N TRP A 426 -4.29 -34.19 -6.17
CA TRP A 426 -3.68 -35.47 -6.51
C TRP A 426 -2.25 -35.30 -7.00
N GLY A 427 -1.99 -34.23 -7.76
CA GLY A 427 -0.64 -33.85 -8.10
C GLY A 427 0.18 -33.57 -6.85
N PHE A 428 -0.31 -32.70 -5.97
CA PHE A 428 0.44 -32.30 -4.78
C PHE A 428 0.77 -33.50 -3.88
N ILE A 429 -0.21 -34.37 -3.61
CA ILE A 429 -0.02 -35.56 -2.78
C ILE A 429 0.99 -36.53 -3.40
N ALA A 430 0.87 -36.82 -4.71
CA ALA A 430 1.77 -37.75 -5.37
C ALA A 430 3.21 -37.21 -5.46
N GLY A 431 3.38 -35.91 -5.74
CA GLY A 431 4.67 -35.22 -5.68
C GLY A 431 5.30 -35.31 -4.29
N LEU A 432 4.54 -34.95 -3.25
CA LEU A 432 5.03 -34.98 -1.88
C LEU A 432 5.43 -36.40 -1.43
N LEU A 433 4.60 -37.41 -1.72
CA LEU A 433 4.91 -38.81 -1.42
C LEU A 433 6.17 -39.29 -2.15
N GLY A 434 6.29 -38.97 -3.44
CA GLY A 434 7.47 -39.34 -4.24
C GLY A 434 8.76 -38.70 -3.70
N GLY A 435 8.75 -37.39 -3.45
CA GLY A 435 9.90 -36.68 -2.90
C GLY A 435 10.31 -37.18 -1.51
N MET A 436 9.32 -37.38 -0.63
CA MET A 436 9.57 -37.91 0.72
C MET A 436 10.08 -39.35 0.71
N ALA A 437 9.61 -40.19 -0.21
CA ALA A 437 10.12 -41.56 -0.36
C ALA A 437 11.60 -41.56 -0.79
N VAL A 438 11.97 -40.72 -1.76
CA VAL A 438 13.37 -40.56 -2.20
C VAL A 438 14.24 -40.03 -1.06
N TRP A 439 13.78 -39.01 -0.33
CA TRP A 439 14.49 -38.49 0.85
C TRP A 439 14.68 -39.56 1.92
N ALA A 440 13.64 -40.34 2.21
CA ALA A 440 13.71 -41.41 3.19
C ALA A 440 14.72 -42.48 2.76
N ALA A 441 14.70 -42.91 1.49
CA ALA A 441 15.61 -43.92 0.96
C ALA A 441 17.08 -43.44 0.92
N THR A 442 17.33 -42.17 0.59
CA THR A 442 18.69 -41.63 0.39
C THR A 442 19.34 -41.11 1.68
N LEU A 443 18.56 -40.68 2.67
CA LEU A 443 19.10 -40.05 3.89
C LEU A 443 18.62 -40.70 5.18
N LEU A 444 17.31 -40.93 5.34
CA LEU A 444 16.76 -41.44 6.61
C LEU A 444 17.11 -42.92 6.83
N VAL A 445 16.97 -43.76 5.82
CA VAL A 445 17.28 -45.20 5.91
C VAL A 445 18.78 -45.42 6.15
N PRO A 446 19.73 -44.78 5.42
CA PRO A 446 21.15 -44.89 5.74
C PRO A 446 21.50 -44.39 7.15
N LEU A 447 20.79 -43.35 7.63
CA LEU A 447 20.96 -42.86 8.99
C LEU A 447 20.55 -43.90 10.04
N LEU A 448 19.41 -44.56 9.85
CA LEU A 448 18.91 -45.62 10.73
C LEU A 448 19.72 -46.92 10.61
N ALA A 449 20.24 -47.22 9.42
CA ALA A 449 21.11 -48.36 9.19
C ALA A 449 22.45 -48.22 9.93
N ARG A 450 23.03 -47.01 9.96
CA ARG A 450 24.21 -46.70 10.80
C ARG A 450 23.94 -46.83 12.30
N ALA A 451 22.68 -46.69 12.72
CA ALA A 451 22.25 -46.93 14.10
C ALA A 451 21.92 -48.40 14.39
N GLY A 452 22.07 -49.30 13.41
CA GLY A 452 21.80 -50.74 13.57
C GLY A 452 20.31 -51.12 13.58
N LEU A 453 19.41 -50.22 13.18
CA LEU A 453 17.96 -50.47 13.19
C LEU A 453 17.43 -51.11 11.90
N THR A 454 18.12 -50.93 10.79
CA THR A 454 17.71 -51.40 9.45
C THR A 454 18.93 -51.80 8.63
N GLU A 455 18.73 -52.59 7.57
CA GLU A 455 19.78 -52.83 6.58
C GLU A 455 19.86 -51.67 5.57
N SER A 456 21.07 -51.31 5.13
CA SER A 456 21.26 -50.34 4.05
C SER A 456 20.89 -50.97 2.71
N HIS A 457 20.22 -50.23 1.82
CA HIS A 457 19.93 -50.68 0.47
C HIS A 457 21.10 -50.34 -0.48
N PRO A 458 21.93 -51.32 -0.89
CA PRO A 458 23.15 -51.06 -1.66
C PRO A 458 22.87 -50.47 -3.05
N GLU A 459 21.67 -50.67 -3.60
CA GLU A 459 21.27 -50.12 -4.91
C GLU A 459 21.22 -48.58 -4.90
N VAL A 460 20.78 -47.97 -3.80
CA VAL A 460 20.67 -46.51 -3.68
C VAL A 460 22.06 -45.88 -3.55
N ASP A 461 22.93 -46.51 -2.77
CA ASP A 461 24.32 -46.10 -2.61
C ASP A 461 25.10 -46.21 -3.93
N ALA A 462 24.85 -47.26 -4.72
CA ALA A 462 25.43 -47.43 -6.06
C ALA A 462 24.95 -46.35 -7.04
N LEU A 463 23.67 -45.98 -6.99
CA LEU A 463 23.09 -44.95 -7.86
C LEU A 463 23.66 -43.56 -7.52
N GLN A 464 23.85 -43.28 -6.23
CA GLN A 464 24.51 -42.06 -5.76
C GLN A 464 25.96 -42.02 -6.24
N ALA A 465 26.72 -43.11 -6.07
CA ALA A 465 28.11 -43.19 -6.50
C ALA A 465 28.26 -42.99 -8.02
N ALA A 466 27.30 -43.45 -8.82
CA ALA A 466 27.27 -43.26 -10.27
C ALA A 466 27.01 -41.81 -10.72
N SER A 467 26.37 -40.98 -9.88
CA SER A 467 25.94 -39.64 -10.24
C SER A 467 27.05 -38.58 -10.25
N SER A 468 28.22 -38.88 -9.68
CA SER A 468 29.34 -37.92 -9.44
C SER A 468 28.99 -36.68 -8.59
N MET A 469 27.75 -36.58 -8.08
CA MET A 469 27.31 -35.50 -7.21
C MET A 469 27.66 -35.79 -5.75
N ASP A 470 27.79 -34.74 -4.94
CA ASP A 470 27.89 -34.90 -3.49
C ASP A 470 26.61 -35.51 -2.90
N GLN A 471 26.71 -36.11 -1.72
CA GLN A 471 25.57 -36.77 -1.07
C GLN A 471 24.37 -35.82 -0.88
N TRP A 472 24.63 -34.57 -0.50
CA TRP A 472 23.56 -33.61 -0.21
C TRP A 472 22.91 -33.09 -1.49
N GLY A 473 23.71 -32.79 -2.52
CA GLY A 473 23.22 -32.41 -3.85
C GLY A 473 22.38 -33.51 -4.48
N PHE A 474 22.91 -34.74 -4.53
CA PHE A 474 22.19 -35.88 -5.10
C PHE A 474 20.82 -36.08 -4.45
N ALA A 475 20.78 -36.18 -3.11
CA ALA A 475 19.54 -36.37 -2.38
C ALA A 475 18.55 -35.20 -2.58
N THR A 476 19.03 -33.96 -2.59
CA THR A 476 18.19 -32.75 -2.76
C THR A 476 17.58 -32.68 -4.15
N PHE A 477 18.39 -32.78 -5.19
CA PHE A 477 17.91 -32.60 -6.56
C PHE A 477 17.06 -33.78 -7.02
N LEU A 478 17.43 -35.01 -6.68
CA LEU A 478 16.63 -36.19 -7.05
C LEU A 478 15.25 -36.18 -6.38
N SER A 479 15.19 -35.91 -5.07
CA SER A 479 13.92 -35.86 -4.35
C SER A 479 13.00 -34.75 -4.88
N LEU A 480 13.55 -33.56 -5.14
CA LEU A 480 12.78 -32.44 -5.69
C LEU A 480 12.38 -32.63 -7.15
N LEU A 481 13.22 -33.29 -7.96
CA LEU A 481 12.88 -33.64 -9.34
C LEU A 481 11.69 -34.60 -9.37
N VAL A 482 11.72 -35.64 -8.54
CA VAL A 482 10.61 -36.59 -8.41
C VAL A 482 9.36 -35.87 -7.88
N ASN A 483 9.50 -35.02 -6.87
CA ASN A 483 8.40 -34.27 -6.30
C ASN A 483 7.75 -33.30 -7.29
N GLY A 484 8.55 -32.37 -7.83
CA GLY A 484 8.08 -31.39 -8.81
C GLY A 484 7.58 -32.03 -10.10
N GLY A 485 8.27 -33.07 -10.59
CA GLY A 485 7.89 -33.81 -11.78
C GLY A 485 6.56 -34.55 -11.62
N ALA A 486 6.38 -35.31 -10.53
CA ALA A 486 5.11 -36.00 -10.26
C ALA A 486 3.99 -34.99 -9.94
N PHE A 487 4.29 -33.92 -9.19
CA PHE A 487 3.34 -32.83 -8.94
C PHE A 487 2.84 -32.22 -10.24
N ALA A 488 3.74 -31.92 -11.16
CA ALA A 488 3.40 -31.31 -12.43
C ALA A 488 2.65 -32.27 -13.36
N LEU A 489 3.17 -33.47 -13.57
CA LEU A 489 2.60 -34.47 -14.46
C LEU A 489 1.16 -34.82 -14.04
N ILE A 490 0.95 -35.15 -12.77
CA ILE A 490 -0.37 -35.56 -12.28
C ILE A 490 -1.32 -34.37 -12.22
N SER A 491 -0.86 -33.16 -11.90
CA SER A 491 -1.71 -31.95 -11.98
C SER A 491 -2.18 -31.65 -13.40
N LEU A 492 -1.35 -31.93 -14.42
CA LEU A 492 -1.73 -31.76 -15.82
C LEU A 492 -2.69 -32.85 -16.32
N LEU A 493 -2.57 -34.07 -15.78
CA LEU A 493 -3.41 -35.22 -16.15
C LEU A 493 -4.77 -35.24 -15.42
N THR A 494 -4.87 -34.62 -14.25
CA THR A 494 -6.07 -34.65 -13.41
C THR A 494 -6.91 -33.37 -13.57
N LYS A 495 -8.23 -33.48 -13.49
CA LYS A 495 -9.14 -32.33 -13.53
C LYS A 495 -9.32 -31.75 -12.12
N GLN A 496 -9.25 -30.43 -12.01
CA GLN A 496 -9.57 -29.71 -10.78
C GLN A 496 -11.05 -29.79 -10.42
N SER A 497 -11.34 -29.98 -9.13
CA SER A 497 -12.70 -29.83 -8.61
C SER A 497 -13.13 -28.35 -8.66
N PRO A 498 -14.45 -28.05 -8.69
CA PRO A 498 -14.93 -26.68 -8.65
C PRO A 498 -14.50 -25.94 -7.37
N GLU A 499 -14.47 -26.64 -6.23
CA GLU A 499 -14.00 -26.09 -4.94
C GLU A 499 -12.49 -25.78 -4.94
N GLU A 500 -11.68 -26.65 -5.55
CA GLU A 500 -10.24 -26.42 -5.75
C GLU A 500 -10.00 -25.20 -6.65
N ARG A 501 -10.82 -25.03 -7.69
CA ARG A 501 -10.70 -23.90 -8.61
C ARG A 501 -11.04 -22.57 -7.93
N GLN A 502 -12.06 -22.56 -7.06
CA GLN A 502 -12.40 -21.40 -6.24
C GLN A 502 -11.27 -21.07 -5.25
N ALA A 503 -10.73 -22.07 -4.55
CA ALA A 503 -9.60 -21.88 -3.64
C ALA A 503 -8.33 -21.42 -4.38
N ALA A 504 -8.09 -21.91 -5.61
CA ALA A 504 -7.01 -21.44 -6.46
C ALA A 504 -7.18 -19.97 -6.87
N GLY A 505 -8.40 -19.55 -7.20
CA GLY A 505 -8.72 -18.15 -7.49
C GLY A 505 -8.42 -17.24 -6.30
N ALA A 506 -8.82 -17.67 -5.10
CA ALA A 506 -8.49 -17.01 -3.82
C ALA A 506 -6.97 -16.90 -3.57
N CYS A 507 -6.20 -17.95 -3.87
CA CYS A 507 -4.76 -17.94 -3.64
C CYS A 507 -3.94 -17.16 -4.69
N CYS A 508 -4.41 -17.10 -5.94
CA CYS A 508 -3.63 -16.55 -7.07
C CYS A 508 -4.08 -15.16 -7.55
N SER A 509 -5.23 -14.63 -7.09
CA SER A 509 -5.73 -13.31 -7.53
C SER A 509 -5.37 -12.20 -6.54
N GLU A 510 -5.04 -11.01 -7.05
CA GLU A 510 -4.74 -9.80 -6.26
C GLU A 510 -5.98 -8.95 -5.93
N GLY A 511 -7.20 -9.48 -6.12
CA GLY A 511 -8.44 -8.71 -6.01
C GLY A 511 -9.54 -9.45 -5.26
N LEU A 512 -10.09 -8.79 -4.23
CA LEU A 512 -11.18 -9.24 -3.37
C LEU A 512 -12.30 -10.00 -4.11
N GLN A 513 -12.52 -11.25 -3.73
CA GLN A 513 -13.83 -11.88 -3.81
C GLN A 513 -14.16 -12.48 -2.44
N LEU A 514 -14.89 -11.71 -1.63
CA LEU A 514 -15.54 -12.24 -0.42
C LEU A 514 -16.95 -12.70 -0.80
N PRO A 515 -17.27 -14.01 -0.71
CA PRO A 515 -18.66 -14.44 -0.63
C PRO A 515 -19.18 -14.02 0.75
N ARG A 516 -20.03 -13.00 0.82
CA ARG A 516 -20.64 -12.54 2.07
C ARG A 516 -22.02 -13.18 2.21
N GLY A 517 -22.10 -14.23 3.04
CA GLY A 517 -23.35 -14.89 3.40
C GLY A 517 -24.31 -13.94 4.14
N THR A 518 -25.62 -14.13 3.94
CA THR A 518 -26.67 -13.40 4.64
C THR A 518 -26.72 -13.80 6.11
N VAL A 519 -26.76 -12.82 7.02
CA VAL A 519 -26.96 -13.06 8.46
C VAL A 519 -28.41 -13.47 8.68
N SER A 520 -28.63 -14.69 9.19
CA SER A 520 -29.96 -15.23 9.50
C SER A 520 -30.41 -14.92 10.95
N ALA A 521 -29.48 -14.53 11.82
CA ALA A 521 -29.76 -14.24 13.24
C ALA A 521 -30.08 -12.76 13.48
N VAL A 522 -31.09 -12.50 14.32
CA VAL A 522 -31.70 -11.19 14.58
C VAL A 522 -31.34 -10.65 15.98
N SER A 523 -30.65 -11.42 16.84
CA SER A 523 -30.18 -10.96 18.16
C SER A 523 -29.01 -11.78 18.73
N ALA A 524 -28.31 -11.23 19.73
CA ALA A 524 -27.23 -11.93 20.44
C ALA A 524 -27.72 -13.20 21.18
N ALA A 525 -28.92 -13.17 21.76
CA ALA A 525 -29.55 -14.32 22.39
C ALA A 525 -29.80 -15.49 21.40
N GLN A 526 -30.06 -15.19 20.12
CA GLN A 526 -30.19 -16.21 19.09
C GLN A 526 -28.83 -16.85 18.76
N PHE A 527 -27.75 -16.08 18.75
CA PHE A 527 -26.40 -16.65 18.61
C PHE A 527 -26.04 -17.55 19.80
N GLU A 528 -26.37 -17.13 21.02
CA GLU A 528 -26.11 -17.92 22.23
C GLU A 528 -26.91 -19.23 22.24
N SER A 529 -28.20 -19.18 21.90
CA SER A 529 -29.04 -20.38 21.79
C SER A 529 -28.57 -21.31 20.66
N HIS A 530 -28.11 -20.75 19.54
CA HIS A 530 -27.62 -21.52 18.38
C HIS A 530 -26.31 -22.24 18.70
N LEU A 531 -25.36 -21.51 19.30
CA LEU A 531 -24.08 -22.04 19.73
C LEU A 531 -24.21 -23.00 20.91
N GLY A 532 -25.21 -22.80 21.79
CA GLY A 532 -25.47 -23.66 22.95
C GLY A 532 -25.82 -25.10 22.58
N GLY A 533 -26.35 -25.34 21.38
CA GLY A 533 -26.60 -26.69 20.86
C GLY A 533 -25.34 -27.45 20.45
N VAL A 534 -24.23 -26.76 20.18
CA VAL A 534 -22.98 -27.35 19.67
C VAL A 534 -21.86 -27.31 20.72
N LEU A 535 -21.75 -26.20 21.46
CA LEU A 535 -20.67 -25.95 22.43
C LEU A 535 -21.10 -26.23 23.88
N GLY A 536 -22.41 -26.39 24.13
CA GLY A 536 -23.00 -26.36 25.46
C GLY A 536 -23.39 -24.95 25.90
N LYS A 537 -24.45 -24.83 26.71
CA LYS A 537 -25.06 -23.52 27.08
C LYS A 537 -24.07 -22.57 27.75
N ASP A 538 -23.27 -23.07 28.69
CA ASP A 538 -22.34 -22.24 29.46
C ASP A 538 -21.16 -21.74 28.60
N ALA A 539 -20.64 -22.59 27.70
CA ALA A 539 -19.56 -22.21 26.79
C ALA A 539 -20.05 -21.23 25.71
N ALA A 540 -21.27 -21.42 25.20
CA ALA A 540 -21.89 -20.50 24.25
C ALA A 540 -22.17 -19.12 24.86
N ALA A 541 -22.70 -19.08 26.08
CA ALA A 541 -22.92 -17.83 26.83
C ALA A 541 -21.61 -17.06 27.04
N THR A 542 -20.56 -17.78 27.44
CA THR A 542 -19.23 -17.21 27.66
C THR A 542 -18.65 -16.63 26.37
N GLU A 543 -18.79 -17.34 25.25
CA GLU A 543 -18.22 -16.92 23.97
C GLU A 543 -18.99 -15.75 23.34
N VAL A 544 -20.32 -15.73 23.46
CA VAL A 544 -21.14 -14.59 23.03
C VAL A 544 -20.90 -13.36 23.90
N SER A 545 -20.82 -13.51 25.22
CA SER A 545 -20.48 -12.40 26.12
C SER A 545 -19.11 -11.83 25.79
N ARG A 546 -18.09 -12.68 25.57
CA ARG A 546 -16.74 -12.23 25.19
C ARG A 546 -16.75 -11.49 23.86
N ALA A 547 -17.48 -11.99 22.86
CA ALA A 547 -17.59 -11.33 21.56
C ALA A 547 -18.35 -9.98 21.63
N LEU A 548 -19.33 -9.86 22.52
CA LEU A 548 -20.03 -8.60 22.80
C LEU A 548 -19.11 -7.58 23.48
N ASP A 549 -18.35 -8.00 24.50
CA ASP A 549 -17.39 -7.16 25.21
C ASP A 549 -16.27 -6.66 24.27
N ASP A 550 -15.74 -7.54 23.42
CA ASP A 550 -14.70 -7.20 22.43
C ASP A 550 -15.17 -6.15 21.42
N LEU A 551 -16.46 -6.15 21.08
CA LEU A 551 -17.07 -5.23 20.12
C LEU A 551 -17.70 -4.00 20.80
N GLY A 552 -17.74 -3.96 22.13
CA GLY A 552 -18.44 -2.93 22.90
C GLY A 552 -19.95 -2.89 22.65
N LEU A 553 -20.57 -4.04 22.38
CA LEU A 553 -21.99 -4.17 22.06
C LEU A 553 -22.79 -4.62 23.28
N SER A 554 -24.01 -4.10 23.43
CA SER A 554 -24.96 -4.56 24.45
C SER A 554 -25.62 -5.88 24.05
N TYR A 555 -26.06 -6.67 25.03
CA TYR A 555 -26.76 -7.93 24.79
C TYR A 555 -28.07 -7.77 23.99
N ASP A 556 -28.71 -6.59 24.08
CA ASP A 556 -29.94 -6.26 23.35
C ASP A 556 -29.69 -5.71 21.93
N GLU A 557 -28.45 -5.80 21.42
CA GLU A 557 -28.11 -5.29 20.09
C GLU A 557 -28.90 -6.02 18.98
N SER A 558 -29.55 -5.25 18.11
CA SER A 558 -30.45 -5.73 17.05
C SER A 558 -30.14 -5.15 15.68
N ARG A 559 -29.15 -4.25 15.56
CA ARG A 559 -28.76 -3.65 14.30
C ARG A 559 -28.09 -4.69 13.39
N PRO A 560 -28.57 -4.90 12.15
CA PRO A 560 -28.01 -5.92 11.26
C PRO A 560 -26.51 -5.79 10.97
N SER A 561 -25.97 -4.57 10.96
CA SER A 561 -24.53 -4.33 10.77
C SER A 561 -23.70 -4.78 11.95
N GLU A 562 -24.17 -4.53 13.18
CA GLU A 562 -23.49 -4.93 14.41
C GLU A 562 -23.69 -6.43 14.69
N LEU A 563 -24.85 -7.00 14.36
CA LEU A 563 -25.07 -8.44 14.37
C LEU A 563 -24.20 -9.17 13.34
N HIS A 564 -23.92 -8.54 12.20
CA HIS A 564 -22.94 -9.08 11.25
C HIS A 564 -21.53 -9.04 11.81
N ARG A 565 -21.13 -7.95 12.48
CA ARG A 565 -19.83 -7.86 13.17
C ARG A 565 -19.73 -8.88 14.31
N LEU A 566 -20.81 -9.08 15.06
CA LEU A 566 -20.91 -10.10 16.09
C LEU A 566 -20.79 -11.50 15.48
N ARG A 567 -21.49 -11.78 14.36
CA ARG A 567 -21.36 -13.03 13.62
C ARG A 567 -19.93 -13.26 13.16
N GLU A 568 -19.32 -12.28 12.50
CA GLU A 568 -17.93 -12.38 12.04
C GLU A 568 -16.97 -12.59 13.22
N ARG A 569 -17.21 -11.93 14.36
CA ARG A 569 -16.41 -12.10 15.57
C ARG A 569 -16.58 -13.50 16.14
N LEU A 570 -17.81 -13.99 16.27
CA LEU A 570 -18.10 -15.36 16.71
C LEU A 570 -17.53 -16.39 15.76
N GLU A 571 -17.69 -16.22 14.45
CA GLU A 571 -17.13 -17.08 13.42
C GLU A 571 -15.59 -17.07 13.48
N ARG A 572 -14.96 -15.91 13.71
CA ARG A 572 -13.51 -15.80 13.97
C ARG A 572 -13.08 -16.50 15.25
N ASN A 573 -13.83 -16.35 16.34
CA ASN A 573 -13.52 -16.97 17.63
C ASN A 573 -13.64 -18.49 17.54
N LEU A 574 -14.71 -18.99 16.93
CA LEU A 574 -14.94 -20.41 16.67
C LEU A 574 -13.93 -20.98 15.67
N SER A 575 -13.54 -20.19 14.67
CA SER A 575 -12.48 -20.59 13.72
C SER A 575 -11.15 -20.80 14.42
N GLY A 576 -10.89 -20.07 15.51
CA GLY A 576 -9.73 -20.26 16.37
C GLY A 576 -9.78 -21.52 17.24
N LEU A 577 -10.99 -21.98 17.58
CA LEU A 577 -11.21 -23.17 18.43
C LEU A 577 -11.30 -24.48 17.64
N ILE A 578 -11.99 -24.47 16.49
CA ILE A 578 -12.42 -25.69 15.77
C ILE A 578 -11.96 -25.66 14.29
N GLY A 579 -11.27 -24.60 13.88
CA GLY A 579 -10.80 -24.40 12.50
C GLY A 579 -11.83 -23.70 11.59
N PRO A 580 -11.37 -23.00 10.53
CA PRO A 580 -12.23 -22.11 9.73
C PRO A 580 -13.43 -22.79 9.08
N GLN A 581 -13.25 -24.04 8.64
CA GLN A 581 -14.30 -24.76 7.92
C GLN A 581 -15.44 -25.21 8.84
N LEU A 582 -15.14 -25.72 10.05
CA LEU A 582 -16.18 -26.10 11.00
C LEU A 582 -16.89 -24.89 11.59
N ALA A 583 -16.15 -23.82 11.88
CA ALA A 583 -16.74 -22.58 12.38
C ALA A 583 -17.74 -21.98 11.39
N HIS A 584 -17.39 -21.97 10.11
CA HIS A 584 -18.29 -21.52 9.05
C HIS A 584 -19.58 -22.38 8.99
N ILE A 585 -19.45 -23.71 9.01
CA ILE A 585 -20.60 -24.63 9.00
C ILE A 585 -21.51 -24.42 10.20
N ILE A 586 -20.95 -24.26 11.40
CA ILE A 586 -21.72 -24.03 12.63
C ILE A 586 -22.50 -22.71 12.53
N MET A 587 -21.91 -21.66 11.95
CA MET A 587 -22.54 -20.34 11.84
C MET A 587 -23.59 -20.23 10.72
N GLU A 588 -23.59 -21.15 9.74
CA GLU A 588 -24.51 -21.13 8.61
C GLU A 588 -25.78 -22.00 8.76
N GLN A 589 -25.86 -22.89 9.75
CA GLN A 589 -27.04 -23.74 9.93
C GLN A 589 -28.29 -22.94 10.37
N PRO A 590 -29.47 -23.14 9.75
CA PRO A 590 -30.74 -22.60 10.26
C PRO A 590 -31.31 -23.47 11.38
N GLN A 591 -31.99 -22.83 12.34
CA GLN A 591 -32.65 -23.46 13.51
C GLN A 591 -33.34 -24.79 13.18
N GLY A 592 -32.86 -25.88 13.78
CA GLY A 592 -33.45 -27.22 13.73
C GLY A 592 -33.04 -28.02 14.97
N PRO A 593 -33.79 -29.07 15.36
CA PRO A 593 -33.57 -29.78 16.61
C PRO A 593 -32.22 -30.51 16.62
N ALA A 594 -31.56 -30.50 17.79
CA ALA A 594 -30.24 -31.07 18.07
C ALA A 594 -29.96 -32.53 17.58
N PRO A 595 -30.94 -33.45 17.39
CA PRO A 595 -30.66 -34.79 16.86
C PRO A 595 -30.14 -34.78 15.41
N ALA A 596 -30.39 -33.70 14.65
CA ALA A 596 -29.92 -33.58 13.27
C ALA A 596 -28.42 -33.27 13.17
N VAL A 597 -27.81 -32.65 14.18
CA VAL A 597 -26.36 -32.34 14.19
C VAL A 597 -25.55 -33.63 14.35
N HIS A 598 -26.03 -34.56 15.18
CA HIS A 598 -25.40 -35.87 15.38
C HIS A 598 -25.49 -36.80 14.17
N ILE A 599 -26.60 -36.75 13.44
CA ILE A 599 -26.81 -37.56 12.23
C ILE A 599 -26.12 -36.91 11.01
N ALA A 600 -25.99 -35.58 10.99
CA ALA A 600 -25.28 -34.83 9.93
C ALA A 600 -23.75 -34.97 9.97
N LEU A 601 -23.16 -35.42 11.09
CA LEU A 601 -21.71 -35.63 11.23
C LEU A 601 -21.24 -37.04 10.82
N GLY A 602 -22.17 -37.99 10.65
CA GLY A 602 -21.87 -39.37 10.23
C GLY A 602 -22.12 -39.65 8.74
N ASP A 603 -23.18 -39.09 8.15
CA ASP A 603 -23.57 -39.36 6.75
C ASP A 603 -23.63 -38.08 5.91
N THR A 604 -22.48 -37.41 5.78
CA THR A 604 -22.33 -36.16 5.02
C THR A 604 -22.54 -36.29 3.50
N VAL A 605 -22.67 -37.48 2.93
CA VAL A 605 -22.81 -37.63 1.46
C VAL A 605 -24.28 -37.56 1.02
N ARG A 606 -25.18 -38.32 1.65
CA ARG A 606 -26.57 -38.42 1.18
C ARG A 606 -27.43 -37.20 1.55
N TYR A 607 -27.17 -36.61 2.73
CA TYR A 607 -27.87 -35.41 3.16
C TYR A 607 -27.41 -34.15 2.42
N MET A 608 -26.13 -34.10 1.99
CA MET A 608 -25.63 -33.03 1.12
C MET A 608 -26.19 -33.12 -0.29
N GLU A 609 -26.32 -34.32 -0.87
CA GLU A 609 -26.93 -34.49 -2.21
C GLU A 609 -28.40 -34.06 -2.24
N GLU A 610 -29.22 -34.49 -1.26
CA GLU A 610 -30.65 -34.17 -1.21
C GLU A 610 -30.93 -32.67 -0.94
N ARG A 611 -30.12 -32.00 -0.10
CA ARG A 611 -30.28 -30.55 0.17
C ARG A 611 -29.56 -29.65 -0.83
N LEU A 612 -28.49 -30.11 -1.49
CA LEU A 612 -27.90 -29.37 -2.63
C LEU A 612 -28.82 -29.43 -3.86
N GLU A 613 -29.62 -30.49 -4.04
CA GLU A 613 -30.69 -30.50 -5.05
C GLU A 613 -31.79 -29.48 -4.75
N VAL A 614 -32.19 -29.35 -3.48
CA VAL A 614 -33.19 -28.33 -3.08
C VAL A 614 -32.61 -26.90 -3.12
N SER A 615 -31.32 -26.73 -2.82
CA SER A 615 -30.59 -25.45 -3.00
C SER A 615 -30.36 -25.10 -4.48
N ARG A 616 -30.21 -26.11 -5.34
CA ARG A 616 -30.14 -25.95 -6.81
C ARG A 616 -31.42 -25.36 -7.38
N ASN A 617 -32.57 -25.64 -6.75
CA ASN A 617 -33.88 -25.23 -7.26
C ASN A 617 -34.42 -23.90 -6.73
N ARG A 618 -33.81 -23.27 -5.72
CA ARG A 618 -34.28 -21.96 -5.23
C ARG A 618 -33.50 -20.73 -5.69
N LEU A 619 -32.23 -20.85 -6.07
CA LEU A 619 -31.44 -19.71 -6.55
C LEU A 619 -30.40 -20.16 -7.59
N GLN A 620 -30.86 -20.43 -8.82
CA GLN A 620 -30.04 -20.03 -9.97
C GLN A 620 -29.71 -18.54 -9.75
N GLY A 621 -28.43 -18.26 -9.52
CA GLY A 621 -27.89 -17.11 -8.76
C GLY A 621 -28.17 -15.70 -9.30
N LEU A 622 -29.06 -15.55 -10.30
CA LEU A 622 -29.39 -14.27 -10.91
C LEU A 622 -30.07 -13.29 -9.96
N ALA A 623 -31.01 -13.71 -9.10
CA ALA A 623 -31.72 -12.77 -8.23
C ALA A 623 -30.82 -12.21 -7.10
N GLY A 624 -29.98 -13.06 -6.51
CA GLY A 624 -29.03 -12.66 -5.47
C GLY A 624 -27.85 -11.85 -6.01
N GLU A 625 -27.32 -12.23 -7.18
CA GLU A 625 -26.30 -11.43 -7.88
C GLU A 625 -26.87 -10.08 -8.35
N LEU A 626 -28.10 -10.06 -8.86
CA LEU A 626 -28.76 -8.81 -9.26
C LEU A 626 -29.01 -7.90 -8.05
N ASP A 627 -29.38 -8.43 -6.89
CA ASP A 627 -29.54 -7.62 -5.68
C ASP A 627 -28.21 -7.18 -5.06
N ALA A 628 -27.14 -7.97 -5.19
CA ALA A 628 -25.79 -7.54 -4.81
C ALA A 628 -25.28 -6.43 -5.75
N LEU A 629 -25.46 -6.58 -7.06
CA LEU A 629 -25.08 -5.61 -8.07
C LEU A 629 -25.90 -4.31 -7.95
N ARG A 630 -27.21 -4.42 -7.69
CA ARG A 630 -28.08 -3.26 -7.38
C ARG A 630 -27.62 -2.53 -6.12
N ARG A 631 -27.27 -3.25 -5.05
CA ARG A 631 -26.76 -2.63 -3.82
C ARG A 631 -25.41 -1.95 -4.03
N TYR A 632 -24.49 -2.59 -4.76
CA TYR A 632 -23.19 -2.00 -5.10
C TYR A 632 -23.34 -0.72 -5.94
N HIS A 633 -24.14 -0.75 -7.01
CA HIS A 633 -24.40 0.45 -7.83
C HIS A 633 -25.08 1.56 -7.02
N ARG A 634 -26.05 1.22 -6.16
CA ARG A 634 -26.69 2.20 -5.28
C ARG A 634 -25.68 2.82 -4.31
N GLN A 635 -24.79 2.01 -3.75
CA GLN A 635 -23.77 2.48 -2.81
C GLN A 635 -22.73 3.36 -3.50
N MET A 636 -22.30 3.01 -4.72
CA MET A 636 -21.46 3.87 -5.56
C MET A 636 -22.11 5.24 -5.74
N LEU A 637 -23.38 5.31 -6.14
CA LEU A 637 -24.10 6.59 -6.30
C LEU A 637 -24.21 7.38 -4.98
N MET A 638 -24.33 6.69 -3.85
CA MET A 638 -24.41 7.30 -2.51
C MET A 638 -23.07 7.88 -2.03
N GLU A 639 -21.95 7.26 -2.40
CA GLU A 639 -20.59 7.64 -1.98
C GLU A 639 -19.86 8.53 -3.00
N LEU A 640 -20.46 8.79 -4.17
CA LEU A 640 -19.89 9.70 -5.18
C LEU A 640 -19.57 11.07 -4.54
N PRO A 641 -18.37 11.62 -4.78
CA PRO A 641 -17.94 12.90 -4.24
C PRO A 641 -18.61 14.10 -4.93
N LEU A 642 -19.51 13.85 -5.89
CA LEU A 642 -20.31 14.87 -6.58
C LEU A 642 -21.75 14.83 -6.04
N PRO A 643 -22.39 15.98 -5.79
CA PRO A 643 -23.81 16.04 -5.47
C PRO A 643 -24.67 15.43 -6.59
N VAL A 644 -25.43 14.39 -6.25
CA VAL A 644 -26.33 13.69 -7.19
C VAL A 644 -27.71 13.54 -6.57
N CYS A 645 -28.72 13.92 -7.35
CA CYS A 645 -30.12 13.70 -7.07
C CYS A 645 -30.75 12.91 -8.22
N SER A 646 -31.56 11.90 -7.93
CA SER A 646 -32.34 11.17 -8.95
C SER A 646 -33.82 11.35 -8.68
N LEU A 647 -34.59 11.65 -9.72
CA LEU A 647 -36.04 11.80 -9.72
C LEU A 647 -36.69 10.60 -10.39
N GLY A 648 -37.75 10.07 -9.79
CA GLY A 648 -38.58 9.01 -10.34
C GLY A 648 -39.45 9.49 -11.50
N ALA A 649 -40.19 8.56 -12.13
CA ALA A 649 -41.14 8.89 -13.19
C ALA A 649 -42.31 9.78 -12.72
N ASP A 650 -42.58 9.78 -11.42
CA ASP A 650 -43.53 10.63 -10.70
C ASP A 650 -42.96 12.00 -10.27
N GLY A 651 -41.67 12.24 -10.53
CA GLY A 651 -40.98 13.47 -10.14
C GLY A 651 -40.59 13.52 -8.66
N GLU A 652 -40.69 12.41 -7.92
CA GLU A 652 -40.23 12.33 -6.53
C GLU A 652 -38.74 11.99 -6.44
N VAL A 653 -38.07 12.45 -5.38
CA VAL A 653 -36.65 12.17 -5.16
C VAL A 653 -36.44 10.71 -4.76
N VAL A 654 -35.75 9.93 -5.59
CA VAL A 654 -35.43 8.52 -5.34
C VAL A 654 -34.04 8.36 -4.70
N ILE A 655 -33.08 9.20 -5.12
CA ILE A 655 -31.70 9.19 -4.61
C ILE A 655 -31.33 10.61 -4.21
N TRP A 656 -30.80 10.74 -3.00
CA TRP A 656 -30.16 11.94 -2.46
C TRP A 656 -28.85 11.48 -1.80
N ASN A 657 -27.72 11.74 -2.45
CA ASN A 657 -26.44 11.18 -2.02
C ASN A 657 -25.77 12.01 -0.90
N LEU A 658 -24.69 11.49 -0.33
CA LEU A 658 -24.02 12.13 0.81
C LEU A 658 -23.45 13.51 0.45
N ALA A 659 -22.91 13.67 -0.76
CA ALA A 659 -22.41 14.95 -1.24
C ALA A 659 -23.54 15.98 -1.37
N MET A 660 -24.73 15.57 -1.83
CA MET A 660 -25.91 16.42 -1.90
C MET A 660 -26.42 16.83 -0.52
N GLU A 661 -26.41 15.92 0.46
CA GLU A 661 -26.77 16.21 1.85
C GLU A 661 -25.82 17.25 2.47
N ARG A 662 -24.51 17.15 2.19
CA ARG A 662 -23.52 18.13 2.66
C ARG A 662 -23.67 19.50 2.00
N LEU A 663 -23.88 19.53 0.68
CA LEU A 663 -24.00 20.78 -0.08
C LEU A 663 -25.31 21.50 0.23
N SER A 664 -26.41 20.76 0.38
CA SER A 664 -27.74 21.35 0.59
C SER A 664 -28.11 21.59 2.06
N GLY A 665 -27.45 20.91 3.00
CA GLY A 665 -27.85 20.86 4.40
C GLY A 665 -29.15 20.10 4.64
N VAL A 666 -29.78 19.51 3.61
CA VAL A 666 -31.02 18.75 3.72
C VAL A 666 -30.68 17.27 3.93
N PRO A 667 -31.04 16.68 5.08
CA PRO A 667 -30.74 15.28 5.36
C PRO A 667 -31.54 14.37 4.44
N ARG A 668 -30.90 13.29 3.96
CA ARG A 668 -31.50 12.35 2.99
C ARG A 668 -32.89 11.85 3.37
N ARG A 669 -33.12 11.57 4.65
CA ARG A 669 -34.40 11.06 5.18
C ARG A 669 -35.58 12.01 4.93
N ASP A 670 -35.30 13.30 4.82
CA ASP A 670 -36.29 14.35 4.60
C ASP A 670 -36.45 14.70 3.12
N ALA A 671 -35.49 14.28 2.28
CA ALA A 671 -35.51 14.50 0.84
C ALA A 671 -36.09 13.33 0.03
N VAL A 672 -35.72 12.09 0.35
CA VAL A 672 -36.13 10.89 -0.43
C VAL A 672 -37.63 10.61 -0.25
N GLY A 673 -38.33 10.38 -1.36
CA GLY A 673 -39.77 10.15 -1.41
C GLY A 673 -40.62 11.43 -1.32
N ARG A 674 -40.00 12.61 -1.51
CA ARG A 674 -40.71 13.88 -1.58
C ARG A 674 -40.54 14.51 -2.96
N ASN A 675 -41.50 15.35 -3.33
CA ASN A 675 -41.38 16.20 -4.51
C ASN A 675 -40.36 17.32 -4.24
N PRO A 676 -39.39 17.59 -5.16
CA PRO A 676 -38.37 18.63 -5.00
C PRO A 676 -38.93 19.99 -4.60
N ARG A 677 -40.13 20.37 -5.06
CA ARG A 677 -40.79 21.65 -4.72
C ARG A 677 -41.10 21.81 -3.23
N THR A 678 -41.19 20.71 -2.49
CA THR A 678 -41.48 20.72 -1.04
C THR A 678 -40.23 20.74 -0.17
N LEU A 679 -39.03 20.64 -0.77
CA LEU A 679 -37.77 20.73 -0.05
C LEU A 679 -37.47 22.18 0.35
N ALA A 680 -36.58 22.34 1.33
CA ALA A 680 -36.17 23.66 1.80
C ALA A 680 -35.61 24.53 0.65
N SER A 681 -36.04 25.78 0.59
CA SER A 681 -35.50 26.79 -0.31
C SER A 681 -34.05 27.12 0.07
N PRO A 682 -33.12 27.35 -0.88
CA PRO A 682 -33.33 27.49 -2.33
C PRO A 682 -33.26 26.19 -3.15
N TRP A 683 -32.72 25.11 -2.57
CA TRP A 683 -32.42 23.86 -3.30
C TRP A 683 -33.65 23.18 -3.91
N GLY A 684 -34.78 23.16 -3.20
CA GLY A 684 -36.02 22.58 -3.71
C GLY A 684 -36.53 23.26 -4.99
N ALA A 685 -36.45 24.59 -5.03
CA ALA A 685 -36.89 25.39 -6.18
C ALA A 685 -35.98 25.18 -7.38
N VAL A 686 -34.66 25.22 -7.18
CA VAL A 686 -33.65 25.07 -8.25
C VAL A 686 -33.74 23.69 -8.91
N ILE A 687 -33.87 22.62 -8.13
CA ILE A 687 -33.94 21.25 -8.66
C ILE A 687 -35.26 21.04 -9.41
N ALA A 688 -36.37 21.54 -8.88
CA ALA A 688 -37.68 21.45 -9.53
C ALA A 688 -37.72 22.22 -10.86
N GLU A 689 -37.22 23.45 -10.87
CA GLU A 689 -37.17 24.29 -12.07
C GLU A 689 -36.26 23.65 -13.13
N PHE A 690 -35.09 23.14 -12.73
CA PHE A 690 -34.16 22.50 -13.66
C PHE A 690 -34.69 21.20 -14.22
N ALA A 691 -35.41 20.39 -13.42
CA ALA A 691 -36.03 19.15 -13.88
C ALA A 691 -37.05 19.40 -15.01
N GLU A 692 -37.80 20.51 -14.95
CA GLU A 692 -38.83 20.86 -15.93
C GLU A 692 -38.32 21.58 -17.18
N ARG A 693 -37.15 22.24 -17.11
CA ARG A 693 -36.53 22.92 -18.27
C ARG A 693 -36.26 21.95 -19.43
N ARG A 694 -36.18 22.42 -20.67
CA ARG A 694 -35.79 21.55 -21.80
C ARG A 694 -34.28 21.31 -21.89
N ASP A 695 -33.48 22.23 -21.34
CA ASP A 695 -32.02 22.19 -21.44
C ASP A 695 -31.43 21.09 -20.54
N ALA A 696 -30.54 20.27 -21.10
CA ALA A 696 -29.86 19.21 -20.36
C ALA A 696 -28.73 19.74 -19.45
N HIS A 697 -28.25 20.96 -19.70
CA HIS A 697 -27.13 21.56 -18.99
C HIS A 697 -27.41 23.03 -18.68
N LEU A 698 -27.11 23.43 -17.45
CA LEU A 698 -27.21 24.81 -16.97
C LEU A 698 -25.86 25.20 -16.41
N HIS A 699 -25.16 26.07 -17.13
CA HIS A 699 -23.80 26.47 -16.78
C HIS A 699 -23.81 27.77 -15.97
N LYS A 700 -22.92 27.86 -14.98
CA LYS A 700 -22.71 29.06 -14.15
C LYS A 700 -24.02 29.62 -13.57
N TYR A 701 -24.88 28.73 -13.06
CA TYR A 701 -26.07 29.14 -12.35
C TYR A 701 -25.66 29.79 -11.03
N ARG A 702 -26.00 31.06 -10.88
CA ARG A 702 -25.74 31.81 -9.65
C ARG A 702 -26.88 31.56 -8.67
N MET A 703 -26.54 30.98 -7.53
CA MET A 703 -27.49 30.76 -6.44
C MET A 703 -27.04 31.48 -5.18
N GLU A 704 -27.96 32.19 -4.55
CA GLU A 704 -27.72 32.86 -3.27
C GLU A 704 -28.27 31.97 -2.15
N THR A 705 -27.37 31.54 -1.26
CA THR A 705 -27.70 30.74 -0.08
C THR A 705 -27.41 31.57 1.18
N ALA A 706 -27.79 31.04 2.35
CA ALA A 706 -27.44 31.67 3.62
C ALA A 706 -25.92 31.73 3.86
N ASP A 707 -25.16 30.83 3.23
CA ASP A 707 -23.70 30.69 3.39
C ASP A 707 -22.90 31.49 2.34
N GLY A 708 -23.55 32.08 1.33
CA GLY A 708 -22.91 32.91 0.32
C GLY A 708 -23.46 32.72 -1.09
N ILE A 709 -22.73 33.24 -2.09
CA ILE A 709 -23.06 33.05 -3.51
C ILE A 709 -22.36 31.79 -4.00
N HIS A 710 -23.13 30.83 -4.48
CA HIS A 710 -22.61 29.63 -5.14
C HIS A 710 -22.74 29.73 -6.66
N TRP A 711 -21.70 29.28 -7.36
CA TRP A 711 -21.71 29.13 -8.82
C TRP A 711 -21.82 27.65 -9.15
N LEU A 712 -22.94 27.24 -9.74
CA LEU A 712 -23.25 25.84 -9.96
C LEU A 712 -23.35 25.51 -11.44
N ASN A 713 -22.82 24.35 -11.83
CA ASN A 713 -23.23 23.69 -13.06
C ASN A 713 -24.24 22.59 -12.73
N LEU A 714 -25.38 22.59 -13.41
CA LEU A 714 -26.38 21.56 -13.28
C LEU A 714 -26.45 20.76 -14.58
N HIS A 715 -26.37 19.44 -14.46
CA HIS A 715 -26.47 18.52 -15.58
C HIS A 715 -27.61 17.55 -15.32
N LYS A 716 -28.46 17.31 -16.31
CA LYS A 716 -29.50 16.29 -16.22
C LYS A 716 -29.46 15.32 -17.39
N ALA A 717 -29.77 14.07 -17.08
CA ALA A 717 -29.93 13.00 -18.05
C ALA A 717 -31.24 12.27 -17.76
N ALA A 718 -32.06 12.07 -18.80
CA ALA A 718 -33.23 11.22 -18.71
C ALA A 718 -32.81 9.74 -18.69
N ILE A 719 -33.46 8.94 -17.85
CA ILE A 719 -33.36 7.48 -17.86
C ILE A 719 -34.61 6.98 -18.56
N ASP A 720 -34.44 6.37 -19.73
CA ASP A 720 -35.53 5.72 -20.46
C ASP A 720 -35.44 4.20 -20.31
N LEU A 721 -36.57 3.54 -20.03
CA LEU A 721 -36.67 2.08 -20.01
C LEU A 721 -37.20 1.58 -21.35
N GLN A 722 -36.44 0.70 -21.99
CA GLN A 722 -36.83 0.00 -23.20
C GLN A 722 -37.73 -1.18 -22.83
N ARG A 723 -39.03 -1.11 -23.15
CA ARG A 723 -39.95 -2.25 -23.03
C ARG A 723 -39.87 -3.10 -24.31
N ALA A 724 -40.17 -4.40 -24.17
CA ALA A 724 -40.11 -5.39 -25.25
C ALA A 724 -40.91 -5.01 -26.53
N ASP A 725 -41.86 -4.06 -26.42
CA ASP A 725 -42.69 -3.55 -27.52
C ASP A 725 -42.19 -2.25 -28.18
N SER A 726 -40.89 -1.94 -28.08
CA SER A 726 -40.23 -0.83 -28.82
C SER A 726 -40.67 0.62 -28.47
N ALA A 727 -41.48 0.83 -27.43
CA ALA A 727 -41.77 2.16 -26.90
C ALA A 727 -40.82 2.49 -25.74
N LEU A 728 -40.07 3.60 -25.84
CA LEU A 728 -39.32 4.15 -24.69
C LEU A 728 -40.31 4.74 -23.70
N VAL A 729 -40.25 4.27 -22.45
CA VAL A 729 -41.01 4.88 -21.34
C VAL A 729 -40.03 5.64 -20.45
N PRO A 730 -40.26 6.94 -20.20
CA PRO A 730 -39.41 7.71 -19.29
C PRO A 730 -39.51 7.13 -17.89
N ALA A 731 -38.38 6.69 -17.34
CA ALA A 731 -38.28 6.00 -16.05
C ALA A 731 -37.81 6.91 -14.91
N GLY A 732 -37.18 8.04 -15.24
CA GLY A 732 -36.73 9.03 -14.28
C GLY A 732 -35.70 9.98 -14.89
N GLN A 733 -35.13 10.85 -14.06
CA GLN A 733 -34.06 11.77 -14.45
C GLN A 733 -32.98 11.79 -13.37
N ILE A 734 -31.71 11.78 -13.76
CA ILE A 734 -30.58 12.01 -12.85
C ILE A 734 -30.13 13.45 -13.03
N ILE A 735 -29.95 14.16 -11.93
CA ILE A 735 -29.42 15.51 -11.84
C ILE A 735 -28.09 15.46 -11.08
N ILE A 736 -27.04 15.96 -11.70
CA ILE A 736 -25.70 16.10 -11.11
C ILE A 736 -25.42 17.59 -10.97
N ILE A 737 -24.91 18.01 -9.83
CA ILE A 737 -24.58 19.40 -9.54
C ILE A 737 -23.09 19.48 -9.24
N GLU A 738 -22.38 20.35 -9.96
CA GLU A 738 -20.96 20.65 -9.74
C GLU A 738 -20.85 22.07 -9.18
N ASP A 739 -20.16 22.21 -8.04
CA ASP A 739 -19.90 23.50 -7.42
C ASP A 739 -18.59 24.08 -7.95
N LEU A 740 -18.68 25.22 -8.64
CA LEU A 740 -17.56 25.95 -9.24
C LEU A 740 -17.14 27.18 -8.43
N THR A 741 -17.66 27.35 -7.22
CA THR A 741 -17.43 28.57 -6.42
C THR A 741 -15.95 28.81 -6.15
N ASP A 742 -15.21 27.78 -5.71
CA ASP A 742 -13.76 27.89 -5.46
C ASP A 742 -12.97 28.18 -6.73
N LEU A 743 -13.35 27.55 -7.84
CA LEU A 743 -12.70 27.75 -9.13
C LEU A 743 -12.91 29.18 -9.65
N GLN A 744 -14.11 29.75 -9.48
CA GLN A 744 -14.39 31.14 -9.84
C GLN A 744 -13.61 32.13 -8.95
N ASN A 745 -13.48 31.85 -7.65
CA ASN A 745 -12.67 32.67 -6.75
C ASN A 745 -11.19 32.64 -7.14
N LEU A 746 -10.65 31.45 -7.45
CA LEU A 746 -9.28 31.26 -7.93
C LEU A 746 -9.04 31.96 -9.28
N GLU A 747 -9.97 31.86 -10.23
CA GLU A 747 -9.89 32.59 -11.50
C GLU A 747 -9.84 34.11 -11.27
N ALA A 748 -10.66 34.63 -10.35
CA ALA A 748 -10.66 36.05 -10.00
C ALA A 748 -9.34 36.49 -9.36
N GLU A 749 -8.76 35.67 -8.46
CA GLU A 749 -7.46 35.92 -7.84
C GLU A 749 -6.32 35.89 -8.86
N LEU A 750 -6.30 34.91 -9.76
CA LEU A 750 -5.32 34.82 -10.84
C LEU A 750 -5.40 36.02 -11.77
N ALA A 751 -6.60 36.40 -12.20
CA ALA A 751 -6.81 37.59 -13.02
C ALA A 751 -6.33 38.87 -12.30
N HIS A 752 -6.49 38.96 -10.97
CA HIS A 752 -5.97 40.06 -10.18
C HIS A 752 -4.43 40.05 -10.08
N ALA A 753 -3.82 38.87 -9.89
CA ALA A 753 -2.38 38.70 -9.83
C ALA A 753 -1.68 39.00 -11.17
N GLU A 754 -2.26 38.58 -12.29
CA GLU A 754 -1.76 38.92 -13.63
C GLU A 754 -1.81 40.44 -13.89
N ARG A 755 -2.86 41.12 -13.43
CA ARG A 755 -2.95 42.60 -13.49
C ARG A 755 -1.81 43.26 -12.72
N LEU A 756 -1.55 42.82 -11.48
CA LEU A 756 -0.45 43.35 -10.66
C LEU A 756 0.92 43.10 -11.31
N ALA A 757 1.13 41.90 -11.87
CA ALA A 757 2.37 41.55 -12.56
C ALA A 757 2.58 42.36 -13.86
N SER A 758 1.50 42.67 -14.59
CA SER A 758 1.54 43.56 -15.76
C SER A 758 1.88 45.00 -15.37
N ILE A 759 1.27 45.53 -14.31
CA ILE A 759 1.58 46.86 -13.74
C ILE A 759 3.07 46.95 -13.34
N GLY A 760 3.59 45.90 -12.68
CA GLY A 760 5.00 45.85 -12.26
C GLY A 760 6.00 45.93 -13.42
N ARG A 761 5.68 45.34 -14.57
CA ARG A 761 6.52 45.43 -15.79
C ARG A 761 6.47 46.81 -16.45
N LEU A 762 5.34 47.50 -16.38
CA LEU A 762 5.15 48.83 -16.99
C LEU A 762 5.68 49.98 -16.12
N ALA A 763 5.79 49.78 -14.81
CA ALA A 763 6.26 50.79 -13.86
C ALA A 763 7.65 51.35 -14.18
N ALA A 764 8.57 50.50 -14.68
CA ALA A 764 9.93 50.91 -15.03
C ALA A 764 9.98 51.86 -16.26
N GLY A 765 9.15 51.61 -17.28
CA GLY A 765 9.04 52.47 -18.47
C GLY A 765 8.41 53.83 -18.16
N VAL A 766 7.34 53.84 -17.34
CA VAL A 766 6.70 55.08 -16.89
C VAL A 766 7.64 55.91 -16.02
N ALA A 767 8.38 55.28 -15.10
CA ALA A 767 9.33 56.00 -14.26
C ALA A 767 10.38 56.74 -15.10
N HIS A 768 10.81 56.13 -16.22
CA HIS A 768 11.74 56.75 -17.15
C HIS A 768 11.08 57.91 -17.95
N GLU A 769 9.87 57.72 -18.46
CA GLU A 769 9.15 58.75 -19.22
C GLU A 769 8.66 59.94 -18.38
N VAL A 770 8.40 59.74 -17.07
CA VAL A 770 8.14 60.81 -16.11
C VAL A 770 9.45 61.48 -15.68
N GLY A 771 10.53 60.71 -15.51
CA GLY A 771 11.83 61.24 -15.12
C GLY A 771 12.39 62.27 -16.10
N ASN A 772 12.18 62.07 -17.40
CA ASN A 772 12.66 62.97 -18.45
C ASN A 772 12.10 64.41 -18.36
N PRO A 773 10.77 64.64 -18.35
CA PRO A 773 10.20 65.97 -18.17
C PRO A 773 10.50 66.55 -16.78
N VAL A 774 10.58 65.73 -15.72
CA VAL A 774 10.99 66.21 -14.38
C VAL A 774 12.41 66.77 -14.40
N THR A 775 13.33 66.08 -15.06
CA THR A 775 14.72 66.54 -15.22
C THR A 775 14.77 67.82 -16.07
N GLY A 776 13.94 67.90 -17.12
CA GLY A 776 13.79 69.11 -17.93
C GLY A 776 13.29 70.31 -17.12
N ILE A 777 12.26 70.12 -16.28
CA ILE A 777 11.76 71.15 -15.35
C ILE A 777 12.86 71.58 -14.38
N ALA A 778 13.62 70.65 -13.82
CA ALA A 778 14.70 70.96 -12.89
C ALA A 778 15.80 71.80 -13.57
N CYS A 779 16.19 71.48 -14.80
CA CYS A 779 17.17 72.24 -15.57
C CYS A 779 16.66 73.65 -15.92
N LEU A 780 15.42 73.75 -16.41
CA LEU A 780 14.79 75.05 -16.70
C LEU A 780 14.68 75.91 -15.43
N ALA A 781 14.30 75.33 -14.30
CA ALA A 781 14.20 76.02 -13.02
C ALA A 781 15.57 76.46 -12.47
N GLN A 782 16.65 75.69 -12.71
CA GLN A 782 18.01 76.08 -12.39
C GLN A 782 18.48 77.26 -13.23
N ASN A 783 18.25 77.22 -14.55
CA ASN A 783 18.62 78.31 -15.45
C ASN A 783 17.84 79.59 -15.15
N LEU A 784 16.55 79.48 -14.81
CA LEU A 784 15.71 80.60 -14.36
C LEU A 784 16.27 81.35 -13.15
N ARG A 785 17.15 80.74 -12.35
CA ARG A 785 17.70 81.37 -11.15
C ARG A 785 18.73 82.45 -11.46
N ASP A 786 19.44 82.31 -12.58
CA ASP A 786 20.57 83.16 -12.95
C ASP A 786 20.27 83.92 -14.29
N GLU A 787 19.01 83.96 -14.72
CA GLU A 787 18.55 84.59 -15.97
C GLU A 787 17.77 85.88 -15.66
N ASP A 788 18.15 86.98 -16.33
CA ASP A 788 17.59 88.32 -16.09
C ASP A 788 16.67 88.81 -17.23
N ASP A 789 16.61 88.10 -18.38
CA ASP A 789 15.74 88.47 -19.50
C ASP A 789 14.26 88.10 -19.23
N PRO A 790 13.34 89.08 -19.12
CA PRO A 790 11.93 88.83 -18.82
C PRO A 790 11.21 87.96 -19.87
N GLN A 791 11.68 87.96 -21.12
CA GLN A 791 11.10 87.17 -22.19
C GLN A 791 11.48 85.69 -22.02
N VAL A 792 12.76 85.42 -21.79
CA VAL A 792 13.32 84.07 -21.57
C VAL A 792 12.77 83.45 -20.28
N ILE A 793 12.58 84.25 -19.24
CA ILE A 793 11.93 83.82 -17.99
C ILE A 793 10.49 83.37 -18.25
N ARG A 794 9.70 84.16 -18.99
CA ARG A 794 8.30 83.80 -19.31
C ARG A 794 8.22 82.54 -20.16
N ASP A 795 9.08 82.41 -21.16
CA ASP A 795 9.11 81.25 -22.04
C ASP A 795 9.52 79.98 -21.26
N SER A 796 10.50 80.08 -20.37
CA SER A 796 10.93 78.98 -19.50
C SER A 796 9.83 78.54 -18.52
N ILE A 797 9.10 79.50 -17.93
CA ILE A 797 7.93 79.20 -17.07
C ILE A 797 6.84 78.51 -17.88
N HIS A 798 6.56 78.96 -19.11
CA HIS A 798 5.58 78.31 -19.99
C HIS A 798 5.99 76.87 -20.31
N GLN A 799 7.26 76.63 -20.64
CA GLN A 799 7.78 75.29 -20.89
C GLN A 799 7.68 74.38 -19.65
N ILE A 800 7.97 74.89 -18.45
CA ILE A 800 7.78 74.14 -17.19
C ILE A 800 6.32 73.73 -17.00
N LEU A 801 5.37 74.64 -17.28
CA LEU A 801 3.94 74.34 -17.18
C LEU A 801 3.51 73.29 -18.21
N GLU A 802 4.05 73.32 -19.43
CA GLU A 802 3.81 72.28 -20.43
C GLU A 802 4.38 70.93 -20.01
N GLN A 803 5.61 70.88 -19.48
CA GLN A 803 6.19 69.63 -18.98
C GLN A 803 5.39 69.07 -17.80
N THR A 804 4.87 69.93 -16.93
CA THR A 804 3.99 69.51 -15.82
C THR A 804 2.68 68.92 -16.34
N LYS A 805 2.03 69.57 -17.32
CA LYS A 805 0.83 69.02 -17.99
C LYS A 805 1.11 67.67 -18.65
N ARG A 806 2.29 67.52 -19.26
CA ARG A 806 2.71 66.25 -19.88
C ARG A 806 2.81 65.12 -18.84
N ILE A 807 3.42 65.39 -17.68
CA ILE A 807 3.48 64.42 -16.59
C ILE A 807 2.07 64.02 -16.13
N SER A 808 1.16 65.00 -15.95
CA SER A 808 -0.22 64.71 -15.58
C SER A 808 -0.93 63.82 -16.60
N ASN A 809 -0.74 64.05 -17.90
CA ASN A 809 -1.34 63.23 -18.95
C ASN A 809 -0.79 61.78 -18.97
N ILE A 810 0.51 61.60 -18.73
CA ILE A 810 1.14 60.27 -18.64
C ILE A 810 0.57 59.50 -17.44
N VAL A 811 0.50 60.14 -16.27
CA VAL A 811 -0.04 59.53 -15.05
C VAL A 811 -1.54 59.21 -15.19
N GLN A 812 -2.32 60.10 -15.80
CA GLN A 812 -3.74 59.88 -16.04
C GLN A 812 -3.96 58.69 -17.00
N SER A 813 -3.15 58.59 -18.06
CA SER A 813 -3.24 57.46 -19.01
C SER A 813 -2.90 56.13 -18.35
N LEU A 814 -1.92 56.11 -17.44
CA LEU A 814 -1.59 54.93 -16.63
C LEU A 814 -2.72 54.56 -15.66
N MET A 815 -3.34 55.55 -15.01
CA MET A 815 -4.47 55.34 -14.11
C MET A 815 -5.68 54.76 -14.86
N THR A 816 -6.00 55.26 -16.05
CA THR A 816 -7.04 54.70 -16.94
C THR A 816 -6.69 53.28 -17.38
N PHE A 817 -5.42 52.98 -17.67
CA PHE A 817 -4.97 51.62 -17.97
C PHE A 817 -5.17 50.66 -16.79
N SER A 818 -4.89 51.11 -15.56
CA SER A 818 -5.01 50.33 -14.32
C SER A 818 -6.46 50.16 -13.83
N HIS A 819 -7.35 51.13 -14.06
CA HIS A 819 -8.74 51.09 -13.57
C HIS A 819 -9.76 50.67 -14.64
N GLY A 820 -9.35 50.52 -15.90
CA GLY A 820 -10.24 50.29 -17.06
C GLY A 820 -11.02 48.95 -17.11
N GLY A 821 -10.90 48.09 -16.09
CA GLY A 821 -11.70 46.85 -15.97
C GLY A 821 -12.65 46.85 -14.77
N GLY A 822 -12.81 47.98 -14.07
CA GLY A 822 -13.41 48.05 -12.74
C GLY A 822 -14.83 48.61 -12.64
N GLN A 823 -15.60 48.72 -13.71
CA GLN A 823 -17.04 48.98 -13.62
C GLN A 823 -17.81 48.02 -14.53
N GLY A 824 -18.81 47.35 -13.97
CA GLY A 824 -19.64 46.34 -14.62
C GLY A 824 -20.49 46.88 -15.76
N GLY A 825 -19.83 47.18 -16.89
CA GLY A 825 -20.49 47.42 -18.17
C GLY A 825 -20.99 46.10 -18.71
N HIS A 826 -22.30 45.91 -18.65
CA HIS A 826 -22.99 44.77 -19.25
C HIS A 826 -22.65 44.75 -20.75
N ASN A 827 -22.28 43.58 -21.27
CA ASN A 827 -22.21 43.38 -22.72
C ASN A 827 -23.62 43.59 -23.28
N GLU A 828 -23.83 44.71 -23.97
CA GLU A 828 -25.12 45.05 -24.57
C GLU A 828 -25.12 44.72 -26.06
N ARG A 829 -26.29 44.39 -26.61
CA ARG A 829 -26.47 44.28 -28.07
C ARG A 829 -26.40 45.68 -28.66
N LEU A 830 -25.33 45.97 -29.39
CA LEU A 830 -25.08 47.25 -30.03
C LEU A 830 -24.85 47.08 -31.54
N ASN A 831 -25.15 48.12 -32.31
CA ASN A 831 -24.83 48.17 -33.74
C ASN A 831 -23.51 48.92 -33.92
N LEU A 832 -22.47 48.22 -34.38
CA LEU A 832 -21.12 48.78 -34.53
C LEU A 832 -21.10 50.03 -35.44
N CYS A 833 -21.98 50.09 -36.44
CA CYS A 833 -22.10 51.26 -37.33
C CYS A 833 -22.47 52.54 -36.55
N THR A 834 -23.38 52.44 -35.56
CA THR A 834 -23.78 53.58 -34.73
C THR A 834 -22.66 54.07 -33.79
N VAL A 835 -21.78 53.16 -33.37
CA VAL A 835 -20.62 53.46 -32.53
C VAL A 835 -19.53 54.15 -33.34
N VAL A 836 -19.33 53.73 -34.60
CA VAL A 836 -18.45 54.41 -35.56
C VAL A 836 -18.90 55.84 -35.80
N ASP A 837 -20.19 56.07 -36.04
CA ASP A 837 -20.72 57.42 -36.23
C ASP A 837 -20.51 58.33 -35.00
N GLU A 838 -20.64 57.78 -33.80
CA GLU A 838 -20.40 58.53 -32.57
C GLU A 838 -18.91 58.86 -32.39
N ALA A 839 -18.02 57.92 -32.66
CA ALA A 839 -16.59 58.16 -32.62
C ALA A 839 -16.16 59.24 -33.62
N ILE A 840 -16.72 59.23 -34.84
CA ILE A 840 -16.48 60.28 -35.85
C ILE A 840 -16.96 61.65 -35.34
N ARG A 841 -18.16 61.72 -34.75
CA ARG A 841 -18.68 62.98 -34.17
C ARG A 841 -17.78 63.51 -33.05
N LEU A 842 -17.30 62.64 -32.17
CA LEU A 842 -16.42 63.03 -31.06
C LEU A 842 -15.08 63.56 -31.55
N VAL A 843 -14.47 62.92 -32.54
CA VAL A 843 -13.21 63.38 -33.14
C VAL A 843 -13.41 64.69 -33.91
N GLY A 844 -14.58 64.88 -34.54
CA GLY A 844 -14.94 66.12 -35.24
C GLY A 844 -15.13 67.35 -34.35
N LEU A 845 -15.30 67.19 -33.03
CA LEU A 845 -15.42 68.31 -32.07
C LEU A 845 -14.07 68.96 -31.72
N GLY A 846 -12.94 68.31 -32.05
CA GLY A 846 -11.59 68.83 -31.86
C GLY A 846 -11.26 69.97 -32.83
N ARG A 847 -11.04 71.18 -32.29
CA ARG A 847 -11.09 72.46 -33.01
C ARG A 847 -9.97 72.79 -34.03
N SER A 848 -9.11 71.87 -34.47
CA SER A 848 -7.91 72.25 -35.25
C SER A 848 -7.48 71.40 -36.46
N ARG A 849 -8.28 70.43 -36.93
CA ARG A 849 -7.88 69.55 -38.07
C ARG A 849 -8.98 69.31 -39.10
N ARG A 850 -9.57 70.38 -39.61
CA ARG A 850 -10.70 70.33 -40.56
C ARG A 850 -10.33 70.03 -42.02
N GLU A 851 -9.10 69.58 -42.31
CA GLU A 851 -8.61 69.41 -43.68
C GLU A 851 -8.52 67.95 -44.15
N VAL A 852 -8.78 66.96 -43.29
CA VAL A 852 -8.81 65.52 -43.65
C VAL A 852 -10.26 65.03 -43.66
N GLY A 853 -10.71 64.44 -44.76
CA GLY A 853 -12.07 63.89 -44.91
C GLY A 853 -12.21 62.53 -44.22
N ILE A 854 -13.33 62.26 -43.54
CA ILE A 854 -13.63 60.93 -42.98
C ILE A 854 -14.89 60.41 -43.66
N ARG A 855 -14.81 59.26 -44.33
CA ARG A 855 -15.95 58.59 -44.97
C ARG A 855 -16.29 57.28 -44.25
N ASN A 856 -17.51 57.22 -43.71
CA ASN A 856 -18.08 55.99 -43.16
C ASN A 856 -18.80 55.21 -44.28
N LEU A 857 -18.32 54.01 -44.57
CA LEU A 857 -18.85 53.09 -45.59
C LEU A 857 -19.32 51.78 -44.96
N CYS A 858 -19.66 51.79 -43.67
CA CYS A 858 -20.24 50.64 -42.96
C CYS A 858 -21.62 50.26 -43.50
N SER A 859 -21.91 48.96 -43.64
CA SER A 859 -23.25 48.47 -43.94
C SER A 859 -24.23 48.74 -42.79
N SER A 860 -25.52 48.92 -43.10
CA SER A 860 -26.50 49.57 -42.21
C SER A 860 -26.85 48.82 -40.91
N ALA A 861 -26.39 47.57 -40.71
CA ALA A 861 -26.59 46.84 -39.48
C ALA A 861 -25.48 45.81 -39.22
N LEU A 862 -24.57 46.12 -38.28
CA LEU A 862 -23.52 45.21 -37.80
C LEU A 862 -23.75 44.93 -36.30
N PRO A 863 -24.66 44.01 -35.94
CA PRO A 863 -25.00 43.74 -34.55
C PRO A 863 -23.91 42.93 -33.85
N MET A 864 -23.42 43.44 -32.71
CA MET A 864 -22.46 42.75 -31.85
C MET A 864 -22.84 42.92 -30.38
N ASN A 865 -22.38 41.99 -29.55
CA ASN A 865 -22.41 42.17 -28.11
C ASN A 865 -21.10 42.83 -27.69
N GLY A 866 -21.16 43.94 -26.98
CA GLY A 866 -19.95 44.66 -26.56
C GLY A 866 -20.21 45.74 -25.54
N ASN A 867 -19.12 46.34 -25.05
CA ASN A 867 -19.16 47.52 -24.19
C ASN A 867 -19.00 48.78 -25.05
N ARG A 868 -20.10 49.52 -25.21
CA ARG A 868 -20.18 50.72 -26.07
C ARG A 868 -19.11 51.77 -25.75
N PRO A 869 -18.91 52.22 -24.49
CA PRO A 869 -17.80 53.13 -24.12
C PRO A 869 -16.40 52.64 -24.52
N GLN A 870 -16.09 51.36 -24.31
CA GLN A 870 -14.77 50.81 -24.64
C GLN A 870 -14.54 50.75 -26.15
N LEU A 871 -15.56 50.41 -26.94
CA LEU A 871 -15.48 50.42 -28.40
C LEU A 871 -15.35 51.83 -28.98
N ILE A 872 -16.03 52.83 -28.40
CA ILE A 872 -15.81 54.25 -28.77
C ILE A 872 -14.34 54.62 -28.52
N GLN A 873 -13.76 54.21 -27.40
CA GLN A 873 -12.36 54.49 -27.09
C GLN A 873 -11.39 53.86 -28.10
N VAL A 874 -11.66 52.62 -28.54
CA VAL A 874 -10.89 51.95 -29.60
C VAL A 874 -10.91 52.79 -30.88
N LEU A 875 -12.11 53.18 -31.32
CA LEU A 875 -12.29 53.90 -32.57
C LEU A 875 -11.69 55.31 -32.53
N VAL A 876 -11.85 56.03 -31.43
CA VAL A 876 -11.24 57.36 -31.24
C VAL A 876 -9.71 57.28 -31.30
N ASN A 877 -9.11 56.25 -30.68
CA ASN A 877 -7.65 56.05 -30.73
C ASN A 877 -7.16 55.73 -32.16
N LEU A 878 -7.87 54.87 -32.88
CA LEU A 878 -7.53 54.54 -34.27
C LEU A 878 -7.72 55.74 -35.21
N LEU A 879 -8.82 56.48 -35.07
CA LEU A 879 -9.10 57.66 -35.89
C LEU A 879 -8.11 58.80 -35.62
N ASN A 880 -7.74 59.05 -34.36
CA ASN A 880 -6.70 60.04 -34.06
C ASN A 880 -5.35 59.65 -34.66
N ASN A 881 -4.98 58.36 -34.60
CA ASN A 881 -3.76 57.86 -35.24
C ASN A 881 -3.81 58.01 -36.77
N ALA A 882 -4.94 57.69 -37.40
CA ALA A 882 -5.14 57.85 -38.83
C ALA A 882 -5.08 59.33 -39.28
N LEU A 883 -5.71 60.23 -38.52
CA LEU A 883 -5.68 61.67 -38.76
C LEU A 883 -4.29 62.28 -38.52
N ASP A 884 -3.53 61.76 -37.55
CA ASP A 884 -2.15 62.18 -37.31
C ASP A 884 -1.20 61.79 -38.44
N ALA A 885 -1.48 60.67 -39.11
CA ALA A 885 -0.65 60.14 -40.20
C ALA A 885 -0.97 60.76 -41.57
N SER A 886 -2.16 61.34 -41.73
CA SER A 886 -2.68 61.87 -43.00
C SER A 886 -2.34 63.36 -43.21
N GLN A 887 -2.18 63.79 -44.46
CA GLN A 887 -1.92 65.18 -44.87
C GLN A 887 -3.24 65.93 -45.18
N PRO A 888 -3.22 67.28 -45.21
CA PRO A 888 -4.36 68.08 -45.64
C PRO A 888 -4.88 67.69 -47.03
N GLY A 889 -6.15 67.32 -47.14
CA GLY A 889 -6.80 66.85 -48.37
C GLY A 889 -6.98 65.33 -48.47
N ASP A 890 -6.35 64.56 -47.58
CA ASP A 890 -6.46 63.10 -47.55
C ASP A 890 -7.82 62.62 -47.01
N GLU A 891 -8.15 61.36 -47.28
CA GLU A 891 -9.40 60.74 -46.85
C GLU A 891 -9.18 59.45 -46.05
N VAL A 892 -9.74 59.40 -44.83
CA VAL A 892 -9.78 58.21 -43.98
C VAL A 892 -11.08 57.44 -44.25
N LEU A 893 -10.95 56.19 -44.67
CA LEU A 893 -12.06 55.31 -45.04
C LEU A 893 -12.31 54.28 -43.94
N ILE A 894 -13.58 54.14 -43.53
CA ILE A 894 -14.00 53.11 -42.57
C ILE A 894 -14.95 52.15 -43.28
N HIS A 895 -14.57 50.88 -43.40
CA HIS A 895 -15.39 49.83 -44.01
C HIS A 895 -15.83 48.81 -42.96
N GLY A 896 -17.13 48.55 -42.86
CA GLY A 896 -17.69 47.53 -41.96
C GLY A 896 -18.50 46.51 -42.75
N VAL A 897 -18.15 45.22 -42.65
CA VAL A 897 -18.81 44.11 -43.36
C VAL A 897 -19.06 42.94 -42.43
N HIS A 898 -20.22 42.30 -42.57
CA HIS A 898 -20.54 41.04 -41.92
C HIS A 898 -20.09 39.85 -42.78
N GLN A 899 -19.23 38.98 -42.25
CA GLN A 899 -18.77 37.76 -42.92
C GLN A 899 -19.07 36.53 -42.06
N GLU A 900 -20.09 35.76 -42.42
CA GLU A 900 -20.53 34.49 -41.79
C GLU A 900 -20.55 34.49 -40.24
N ARG A 901 -19.42 34.27 -39.58
CA ARG A 901 -19.26 34.19 -38.12
C ARG A 901 -18.52 35.38 -37.50
N HIS A 902 -18.05 36.32 -38.31
CA HIS A 902 -17.25 37.46 -37.88
C HIS A 902 -17.73 38.78 -38.49
N LEU A 903 -17.58 39.86 -37.75
CA LEU A 903 -17.72 41.25 -38.21
C LEU A 903 -16.32 41.80 -38.48
N LEU A 904 -16.09 42.32 -39.67
CA LEU A 904 -14.85 42.97 -40.05
C LEU A 904 -15.06 44.47 -40.09
N LEU A 905 -14.18 45.22 -39.41
CA LEU A 905 -14.11 46.66 -39.47
C LEU A 905 -12.70 47.09 -39.87
N ASP A 906 -12.57 47.64 -41.07
CA ASP A 906 -11.34 48.21 -41.60
C ASP A 906 -11.32 49.72 -41.38
N VAL A 907 -10.21 50.24 -40.86
CA VAL A 907 -9.90 51.67 -40.86
C VAL A 907 -8.67 51.87 -41.74
N VAL A 908 -8.83 52.60 -42.85
CA VAL A 908 -7.80 52.81 -43.86
C VAL A 908 -7.43 54.29 -43.90
N ASP A 909 -6.16 54.61 -43.66
CA ASP A 909 -5.58 55.94 -43.86
C ASP A 909 -4.77 56.02 -45.16
N GLN A 910 -4.49 57.25 -45.59
CA GLN A 910 -3.65 57.58 -46.76
C GLN A 910 -2.33 58.24 -46.33
N GLY A 911 -1.85 57.90 -45.13
CA GLY A 911 -0.67 58.52 -44.52
C GLY A 911 0.67 57.90 -44.90
N SER A 912 1.71 58.17 -44.11
CA SER A 912 3.10 57.75 -44.41
C SER A 912 3.38 56.24 -44.37
N GLY A 913 2.39 55.39 -44.05
CA GLY A 913 2.56 53.95 -43.88
C GLY A 913 3.41 53.57 -42.65
N ILE A 914 3.49 52.27 -42.36
CA ILE A 914 4.35 51.71 -41.28
C ILE A 914 5.37 50.73 -41.89
N PRO A 915 6.69 50.91 -41.63
CA PRO A 915 7.73 49.97 -42.06
C PRO A 915 7.51 48.56 -41.51
N GLU A 916 7.81 47.54 -42.32
CA GLU A 916 7.58 46.12 -41.98
C GLU A 916 8.34 45.67 -40.72
N SER A 917 9.51 46.26 -40.44
CA SER A 917 10.30 46.01 -39.22
C SER A 917 9.65 46.51 -37.94
N LEU A 918 8.72 47.47 -38.02
CA LEU A 918 8.07 48.11 -36.86
C LEU A 918 6.67 47.56 -36.57
N ARG A 919 6.03 46.85 -37.51
CA ARG A 919 4.64 46.34 -37.38
C ARG A 919 4.39 45.46 -36.15
N LYS A 920 5.39 44.73 -35.67
CA LYS A 920 5.26 43.91 -34.44
C LYS A 920 5.43 44.71 -33.15
N ARG A 921 6.15 45.83 -33.23
CA ARG A 921 6.51 46.67 -32.07
C ARG A 921 5.50 47.79 -31.80
N VAL A 922 4.66 48.15 -32.77
CA VAL A 922 3.60 49.17 -32.57
C VAL A 922 2.54 48.79 -31.54
N PHE A 923 2.44 47.51 -31.17
CA PHE A 923 1.59 47.04 -30.09
C PHE A 923 2.31 46.96 -28.74
N GLU A 924 3.62 47.25 -28.68
CA GLU A 924 4.36 47.36 -27.44
C GLU A 924 3.99 48.69 -26.74
N PRO A 925 3.69 48.67 -25.43
CA PRO A 925 3.46 49.88 -24.65
C PRO A 925 4.63 50.87 -24.74
N PHE A 926 4.31 52.16 -24.88
CA PHE A 926 5.26 53.28 -24.99
C PHE A 926 6.07 53.34 -26.30
N PHE A 927 5.82 52.44 -27.24
CA PHE A 927 6.43 52.53 -28.57
C PHE A 927 5.73 53.60 -29.40
N THR A 928 6.46 54.62 -29.83
CA THR A 928 5.97 55.64 -30.78
C THR A 928 7.07 56.07 -31.74
N THR A 929 6.69 56.39 -32.98
CA THR A 929 7.59 56.93 -34.01
C THR A 929 7.53 58.47 -34.08
N LYS A 930 6.70 59.11 -33.24
CA LYS A 930 6.51 60.56 -33.19
C LYS A 930 7.60 61.25 -32.37
N GLU A 931 7.81 62.55 -32.59
CA GLU A 931 8.77 63.33 -31.80
C GLU A 931 8.42 63.31 -30.30
N PRO A 932 9.43 63.42 -29.40
CA PRO A 932 9.25 63.28 -27.95
C PRO A 932 8.23 64.27 -27.35
N GLY A 933 6.98 63.85 -27.22
CA GLY A 933 5.88 64.65 -26.65
C GLY A 933 4.62 64.71 -27.50
N ALA A 934 4.69 64.28 -28.77
CA ALA A 934 3.55 64.24 -29.68
C ALA A 934 2.76 62.90 -29.65
N GLY A 935 3.21 61.91 -28.88
CA GLY A 935 2.52 60.62 -28.72
C GLY A 935 2.91 59.90 -27.43
N THR A 936 1.95 59.24 -26.79
CA THR A 936 2.15 58.47 -25.54
C THR A 936 2.56 57.02 -25.76
N GLY A 937 2.49 56.51 -27.01
CA GLY A 937 2.77 55.11 -27.33
C GLY A 937 1.83 54.08 -26.67
N LEU A 938 0.75 54.54 -26.02
CA LEU A 938 -0.19 53.67 -25.29
C LEU A 938 -1.49 53.37 -26.06
N GLY A 939 -1.78 54.12 -27.13
CA GLY A 939 -3.05 54.01 -27.85
C GLY A 939 -3.31 52.65 -28.50
N LEU A 940 -2.37 52.15 -29.32
CA LEU A 940 -2.51 50.84 -29.98
C LEU A 940 -2.48 49.63 -29.04
N PRO A 941 -1.66 49.61 -27.97
CA PRO A 941 -1.76 48.59 -26.92
C PRO A 941 -3.13 48.55 -26.24
N ILE A 942 -3.75 49.71 -25.99
CA ILE A 942 -5.12 49.78 -25.44
C ILE A 942 -6.13 49.20 -26.43
N VAL A 943 -5.99 49.53 -27.72
CA VAL A 943 -6.83 48.97 -28.78
C VAL A 943 -6.71 47.44 -28.83
N TYR A 944 -5.48 46.92 -28.84
CA TYR A 944 -5.21 45.48 -28.88
C TYR A 944 -5.90 44.74 -27.72
N ARG A 945 -5.79 45.28 -26.49
CA ARG A 945 -6.41 44.71 -25.30
C ARG A 945 -7.94 44.70 -25.38
N ILE A 946 -8.56 45.85 -25.67
CA ILE A 946 -10.02 45.95 -25.71
C ILE A 946 -10.60 45.03 -26.79
N VAL A 947 -9.95 44.93 -27.95
CA VAL A 947 -10.39 44.04 -29.05
C VAL A 947 -10.32 42.57 -28.63
N HIS A 948 -9.24 42.15 -27.96
CA HIS A 948 -9.12 40.79 -27.43
C HIS A 948 -10.12 40.48 -26.31
N GLU A 949 -10.40 41.44 -25.41
CA GLU A 949 -11.44 41.31 -24.37
C GLU A 949 -12.85 41.10 -24.98
N HIS A 950 -13.09 41.62 -26.18
CA HIS A 950 -14.32 41.40 -26.94
C HIS A 950 -14.28 40.14 -27.83
N GLY A 951 -13.29 39.26 -27.63
CA GLY A 951 -13.12 38.02 -28.39
C GLY A 951 -12.69 38.21 -29.85
N GLY A 952 -12.16 39.39 -30.17
CA GLY A 952 -11.72 39.78 -31.50
C GLY A 952 -10.21 39.74 -31.71
N ASN A 953 -9.78 39.96 -32.95
CA ASN A 953 -8.37 40.09 -33.32
C ASN A 953 -8.11 41.38 -34.12
N ILE A 954 -6.89 41.92 -34.03
CA ILE A 954 -6.45 43.11 -34.76
C ILE A 954 -5.26 42.77 -35.67
N GLU A 955 -5.33 43.20 -36.92
CA GLU A 955 -4.28 43.04 -37.92
C GLU A 955 -3.94 44.39 -38.58
N LEU A 956 -2.68 44.56 -38.98
CA LEU A 956 -2.18 45.75 -39.65
C LEU A 956 -1.63 45.37 -41.03
N GLU A 957 -2.21 45.93 -42.08
CA GLU A 957 -1.76 45.80 -43.46
C GLU A 957 -1.25 47.15 -43.97
N SER A 958 -0.19 47.14 -44.78
CA SER A 958 0.26 48.34 -45.46
C SER A 958 -0.66 48.61 -46.67
N ALA A 959 -1.36 49.74 -46.66
CA ALA A 959 -1.97 50.30 -47.87
C ALA A 959 -0.91 51.18 -48.55
N ASN A 960 -0.97 51.42 -49.86
CA ASN A 960 -0.02 52.33 -50.51
C ASN A 960 -0.79 53.54 -51.07
N PRO A 961 -0.62 54.77 -50.54
CA PRO A 961 0.32 55.20 -49.49
C PRO A 961 -0.38 55.31 -48.11
N GLY A 962 -0.38 54.29 -47.24
CA GLY A 962 -1.09 54.37 -45.95
C GLY A 962 -1.09 53.08 -45.10
N VAL A 963 -1.98 52.99 -44.12
CA VAL A 963 -2.17 51.79 -43.29
C VAL A 963 -3.63 51.37 -43.28
N ARG A 964 -3.87 50.07 -43.36
CA ARG A 964 -5.16 49.44 -43.12
C ARG A 964 -5.12 48.69 -41.80
N VAL A 965 -5.93 49.13 -40.84
CA VAL A 965 -6.14 48.45 -39.56
C VAL A 965 -7.41 47.61 -39.66
N ILE A 966 -7.29 46.30 -39.50
CA ILE A 966 -8.40 45.35 -39.60
C ILE A 966 -8.77 44.87 -38.21
N LEU A 967 -10.00 45.15 -37.78
CA LEU A 967 -10.59 44.63 -36.55
C LEU A 967 -11.56 43.50 -36.89
N ARG A 968 -11.37 42.32 -36.29
CA ARG A 968 -12.26 41.16 -36.45
C ARG A 968 -12.97 40.89 -35.14
N PHE A 969 -14.30 40.99 -35.11
CA PHE A 969 -15.12 40.66 -33.95
C PHE A 969 -16.00 39.43 -34.24
N PRO A 970 -16.45 38.67 -33.22
CA PRO A 970 -17.46 37.63 -33.41
C PRO A 970 -18.83 38.27 -33.69
N ALA A 971 -19.58 37.73 -34.67
CA ALA A 971 -20.94 38.17 -34.94
C ALA A 971 -21.90 37.70 -33.82
N ALA A 972 -22.89 38.52 -33.48
CA ALA A 972 -23.92 38.11 -32.51
C ALA A 972 -24.74 36.94 -33.09
N ILE A 973 -24.67 35.77 -32.46
CA ILE A 973 -25.51 34.62 -32.83
C ILE A 973 -26.96 35.00 -32.50
N GLU A 974 -27.85 34.95 -33.50
CA GLU A 974 -29.30 35.09 -33.28
C GLU A 974 -29.77 34.01 -32.30
N GLN A 975 -29.98 34.39 -31.04
CA GLN A 975 -30.92 33.69 -30.19
C GLN A 975 -32.33 34.13 -30.61
N PRO A 976 -33.24 33.20 -30.95
CA PRO A 976 -34.60 33.56 -31.30
C PRO A 976 -35.25 34.25 -30.09
N ILE A 977 -35.77 35.45 -30.32
CA ILE A 977 -36.56 36.20 -29.36
C ILE A 977 -37.89 35.45 -29.19
N LEU A 978 -38.10 34.81 -28.04
CA LEU A 978 -39.42 34.36 -27.63
C LEU A 978 -40.21 35.61 -27.23
N GLU A 979 -41.24 35.93 -28.01
CA GLU A 979 -42.22 36.96 -27.72
C GLU A 979 -42.77 36.79 -26.30
N SER A 980 -42.70 37.89 -25.54
CA SER A 980 -43.42 38.08 -24.29
C SER A 980 -44.92 38.05 -24.57
N VAL A 981 -45.58 36.96 -24.19
CA VAL A 981 -47.02 36.98 -23.91
C VAL A 981 -47.16 37.29 -22.42
N GLU A 982 -47.40 38.57 -22.11
CA GLU A 982 -48.09 38.97 -20.88
C GLU A 982 -49.61 38.75 -21.07
N PRO A 983 -50.37 38.61 -19.97
CA PRO A 983 -51.12 37.42 -19.53
C PRO A 983 -52.28 36.95 -20.42
#